data_AF-A0A2V9F983-F1
#
_entry.id   AF-A0A2V9F983-F1
#
_cell.length_a   1.000
_cell.length_b   1.000
_cell.length_c   1.000
_cell.angle_alpha   90.00
_cell.angle_beta   90.00
_cell.angle_gamma   90.00
#
_symmetry.space_group_name_H-M   'P 1'
#
loop_
_entity.id
_entity.type
_entity.pdbx_description
1 polymer ?
#
loop_
_entity_poly.entity_id
_entity_poly.type
_entity_poly.pdbx_seq_one_letter_code
_entity_poly.pdbx_strand_id
1 'polypeptide(L)'
;MEHGVDPKLALRFGLYEVDLLQGVLFRQGVRLKIQEQPFRILTLLLQRPGEIVTREELQQSLWPEGTHVNFDGSLNAALKKLRAAIQDDAENPRFIETVPRQGYRFLAPVHTANGSANPISPWTSVSSESSEESIEVRMRLNPEFSPERAAELYRERKMAEHAARWIDFSLLSCAIAFGSWLLFFIVYPIPRPSVQRMTRITNAGGIDEWGGIVSDGTRIFFLEHDGGHWNLMQTSVEGGNAEKMPAPFENTRLFALSPDHSQFLIGRFTRRDDEMPLWLWPVQGGEPRRIGEAVGHDPAWSPDGSQIIYVRGRSLYTIRPDGTQLRELAHGPGLPHFPAWSPDGETIRFNMDKREDGTQAVWEMAADGSGLHLILASGRQPASQSAGEWTADGRYFLFSGCENYDCNLWGIREAWKWFRRSHHDPVQLTHGPDSLHVAIPAETGSRVFAFSFRSNRELQKIEPPSHHADTLIPNANAELASVSPDGHLALYTDRPDGSLWRSSIDGAQRLRLTKPPLVASAPHWSRDGKQILFTGARPGSMHQIYFLSADGGAMRAVLPESREASDADWSPDGTQIVVSMREQKTQPKFGIYLFKSSTGEWTLLPESRGLVAPRWSPNGRYVAALDETNHRLLLYDFQMEKWREMAEGGLLGAPYWTSGSAAIYFQDQLDSQQAIYRVQIANRQVERVFSCGEILRSSPAHCIFSGVALDGSVYVMVERGLTDIYALDLDLP
;
A
#
# COMPACT_ATOMS: atom_id res chain seq x y z
N MET A 1 -86.42 17.36 34.98
CA MET A 1 -85.33 16.50 35.48
C MET A 1 -84.50 16.15 34.25
N GLU A 2 -83.64 17.01 33.70
CA GLU A 2 -82.53 17.77 34.31
C GLU A 2 -81.63 16.91 35.22
N HIS A 3 -80.51 16.48 34.63
CA HIS A 3 -79.12 16.35 35.11
C HIS A 3 -78.38 15.67 33.93
N GLY A 4 -77.49 16.26 33.12
CA GLY A 4 -76.58 17.39 33.30
C GLY A 4 -75.17 16.88 33.62
N VAL A 5 -74.31 16.64 32.59
CA VAL A 5 -72.83 16.84 32.59
C VAL A 5 -72.32 16.93 31.12
N ASP A 6 -71.64 18.03 30.85
CA ASP A 6 -70.76 18.48 29.73
C ASP A 6 -69.26 18.27 30.16
N PRO A 7 -68.13 18.51 29.43
CA PRO A 7 -67.79 18.65 28.00
C PRO A 7 -66.60 17.72 27.57
N LYS A 8 -66.11 17.87 26.34
CA LYS A 8 -64.86 17.28 25.82
C LYS A 8 -63.67 17.48 26.78
N LEU A 9 -62.94 16.40 27.13
CA LEU A 9 -61.70 16.44 27.90
C LEU A 9 -60.52 16.95 27.04
N ALA A 10 -60.54 18.26 26.74
CA ALA A 10 -59.43 18.95 26.11
C ALA A 10 -58.55 19.61 27.19
N LEU A 11 -57.27 19.21 27.25
CA LEU A 11 -56.27 19.78 28.14
C LEU A 11 -55.38 20.76 27.40
N ARG A 12 -55.06 21.90 28.01
CA ARG A 12 -54.17 22.92 27.43
C ARG A 12 -52.97 23.17 28.32
N PHE A 13 -51.79 23.26 27.72
CA PHE A 13 -50.56 23.66 28.38
C PHE A 13 -49.71 24.49 27.42
N GLY A 14 -49.24 25.67 27.84
CA GLY A 14 -48.52 26.59 26.96
C GLY A 14 -49.28 26.89 25.65
N LEU A 15 -48.68 26.55 24.51
CA LEU A 15 -49.26 26.72 23.16
C LEU A 15 -49.98 25.48 22.63
N TYR A 16 -50.12 24.44 23.46
CA TYR A 16 -50.59 23.12 23.06
C TYR A 16 -51.98 22.82 23.60
N GLU A 17 -52.75 22.09 22.80
CA GLU A 17 -54.08 21.57 23.16
C GLU A 17 -54.12 20.08 22.85
N VAL A 18 -54.55 19.28 23.82
CA VAL A 18 -54.61 17.82 23.75
C VAL A 18 -56.05 17.39 23.87
N ASP A 19 -56.55 16.72 22.83
CA ASP A 19 -57.82 16.00 22.90
C ASP A 19 -57.54 14.55 23.29
N LEU A 20 -57.89 14.21 24.54
CA LEU A 20 -57.64 12.88 25.10
C LEU A 20 -58.55 11.80 24.49
N LEU A 21 -59.73 12.16 23.97
CA LEU A 21 -60.66 11.21 23.36
C LEU A 21 -60.24 10.85 21.94
N GLN A 22 -59.77 11.84 21.18
CA GLN A 22 -59.34 11.64 19.81
C GLN A 22 -57.87 11.22 19.69
N GLY A 23 -57.09 11.33 20.77
CA GLY A 23 -55.67 10.99 20.76
C GLY A 23 -54.83 11.98 19.95
N VAL A 24 -55.23 13.26 19.94
CA VAL A 24 -54.64 14.29 19.06
C VAL A 24 -54.02 15.41 19.87
N LEU A 25 -52.82 15.82 19.47
CA LEU A 25 -52.11 17.00 19.96
C LEU A 25 -52.18 18.10 18.90
N PHE A 26 -52.54 19.30 19.31
CA PHE A 26 -52.53 20.52 18.51
C PHE A 26 -51.54 21.52 19.06
N ARG A 27 -50.98 22.35 18.19
CA ARG A 27 -50.24 23.57 18.56
C ARG A 27 -50.86 24.74 17.81
N GLN A 28 -51.43 25.70 18.55
CA GLN A 28 -52.10 26.87 17.97
C GLN A 28 -53.12 26.50 16.86
N GLY A 29 -53.89 25.42 17.07
CA GLY A 29 -54.90 24.93 16.11
C GLY A 29 -54.37 24.02 15.00
N VAL A 30 -53.05 23.85 14.84
CA VAL A 30 -52.46 22.94 13.86
C VAL A 30 -52.23 21.56 14.48
N ARG A 31 -52.73 20.51 13.84
CA ARG A 31 -52.55 19.12 14.29
C ARG A 31 -51.08 18.68 14.19
N LEU A 32 -50.52 18.20 15.29
CA LEU A 32 -49.17 17.63 15.34
C LEU A 32 -49.23 16.11 15.21
N LYS A 33 -48.36 15.55 14.38
CA LYS A 33 -48.21 14.10 14.22
C LYS A 33 -47.33 13.56 15.34
N ILE A 34 -47.93 12.79 16.25
CA ILE A 34 -47.25 12.14 17.37
C ILE A 34 -47.54 10.64 17.35
N GLN A 35 -46.54 9.83 17.68
CA GLN A 35 -46.67 8.37 17.75
C GLN A 35 -47.41 7.97 19.03
N GLU A 36 -48.06 6.80 19.02
CA GLU A 36 -48.95 6.36 20.09
C GLU A 36 -48.27 6.31 21.47
N GLN A 37 -47.07 5.70 21.56
CA GLN A 37 -46.32 5.60 22.82
C GLN A 37 -45.93 6.97 23.41
N PRO A 38 -45.30 7.90 22.66
CA PRO A 38 -45.10 9.29 23.11
C PRO A 38 -46.38 9.99 23.58
N PHE A 39 -47.51 9.78 22.90
CA PHE A 39 -48.79 10.39 23.28
C PHE A 39 -49.36 9.82 24.58
N ARG A 40 -49.22 8.50 24.80
CA ARG A 40 -49.60 7.86 26.08
C ARG A 40 -48.76 8.39 27.24
N ILE A 41 -47.44 8.56 27.05
CA ILE A 41 -46.56 9.19 28.05
C ILE A 41 -47.04 10.61 28.39
N LEU A 42 -47.32 11.42 27.37
CA LEU A 42 -47.84 12.78 27.55
C LEU A 42 -49.16 12.78 28.33
N THR A 43 -50.06 11.84 28.03
CA THR A 43 -51.34 11.72 28.72
C THR A 43 -51.18 11.44 30.22
N LEU A 44 -50.31 10.50 30.60
CA LEU A 44 -50.03 10.17 32.00
C LEU A 44 -49.42 11.36 32.76
N LEU A 45 -48.51 12.08 32.11
CA LEU A 45 -47.86 13.28 32.68
C LEU A 45 -48.84 14.45 32.85
N LEU A 46 -49.77 14.64 31.91
CA LEU A 46 -50.78 15.71 31.98
C LEU A 46 -51.89 15.43 32.99
N GLN A 47 -52.13 14.16 33.33
CA GLN A 47 -53.11 13.78 34.36
C GLN A 47 -52.61 14.07 35.78
N ARG A 48 -51.29 14.16 35.99
CA ARG A 48 -50.66 14.44 37.29
C ARG A 48 -49.59 15.55 37.17
N PRO A 49 -49.97 16.79 36.80
CA PRO A 49 -49.00 17.86 36.61
C PRO A 49 -48.31 18.20 37.94
N GLY A 50 -46.99 18.35 37.91
CA GLY A 50 -46.16 18.62 39.09
C GLY A 50 -45.77 17.39 39.93
N GLU A 51 -46.38 16.22 39.70
CA GLU A 51 -46.04 14.97 40.38
C GLU A 51 -45.06 14.12 39.55
N ILE A 52 -44.27 13.27 40.24
CA ILE A 52 -43.37 12.33 39.57
C ILE A 52 -44.21 11.12 39.14
N VAL A 53 -44.26 10.86 37.84
CA VAL A 53 -44.71 9.56 37.30
C VAL A 53 -43.50 8.65 37.22
N THR A 54 -43.54 7.55 37.95
CA THR A 54 -42.40 6.64 38.10
C THR A 54 -42.13 5.85 36.83
N ARG A 55 -40.91 5.32 36.69
CA ARG A 55 -40.56 4.48 35.53
C ARG A 55 -41.40 3.21 35.51
N GLU A 56 -41.65 2.63 36.67
CA GLU A 56 -42.45 1.42 36.85
C GLU A 56 -43.91 1.65 36.42
N GLU A 57 -44.51 2.80 36.76
CA GLU A 57 -45.86 3.18 36.30
C GLU A 57 -45.92 3.39 34.78
N LEU A 58 -44.89 4.04 34.20
CA LEU A 58 -44.79 4.20 32.75
C LEU A 58 -44.61 2.84 32.06
N GLN A 59 -43.88 1.91 32.68
CA GLN A 59 -43.69 0.57 32.16
C GLN A 59 -45.01 -0.19 32.05
N GLN A 60 -45.76 -0.26 33.15
CA GLN A 60 -47.02 -0.99 33.22
C GLN A 60 -48.09 -0.40 32.29
N SER A 61 -48.08 0.92 32.08
CA SER A 61 -49.07 1.59 31.23
C SER A 61 -48.75 1.52 29.73
N LEU A 62 -47.47 1.51 29.37
CA LEU A 62 -47.02 1.47 27.97
C LEU A 62 -46.88 0.06 27.42
N TRP A 63 -46.57 -0.93 28.27
CA TRP A 63 -46.34 -2.31 27.88
C TRP A 63 -47.12 -3.26 28.82
N PRO A 64 -48.11 -4.02 28.30
CA PRO A 64 -48.80 -5.05 29.07
C PRO A 64 -47.85 -6.16 29.53
N GLU A 65 -48.20 -6.85 30.62
CA GLU A 65 -47.42 -7.98 31.16
C GLU A 65 -47.08 -9.02 30.08
N GLY A 66 -45.81 -9.43 30.00
CA GLY A 66 -45.29 -10.37 29.01
C GLY A 66 -44.60 -9.75 27.78
N THR A 67 -44.52 -8.42 27.68
CA THR A 67 -43.81 -7.75 26.58
C THR A 67 -42.29 -7.65 26.85
N HIS A 68 -41.47 -8.44 26.15
CA HIS A 68 -40.00 -8.36 26.24
C HIS A 68 -39.43 -7.26 25.34
N VAL A 69 -39.19 -6.08 25.90
CA VAL A 69 -38.47 -4.98 25.24
C VAL A 69 -37.35 -4.47 26.15
N ASN A 70 -36.28 -3.91 25.56
CA ASN A 70 -35.32 -3.10 26.33
C ASN A 70 -36.06 -1.83 26.80
N PHE A 71 -36.58 -1.90 28.01
CA PHE A 71 -37.47 -0.89 28.59
C PHE A 71 -36.80 0.49 28.66
N ASP A 72 -35.60 0.58 29.23
CA ASP A 72 -34.88 1.85 29.36
C ASP A 72 -34.58 2.48 27.99
N GLY A 73 -34.16 1.67 27.01
CA GLY A 73 -33.90 2.14 25.65
C GLY A 73 -35.18 2.65 24.95
N SER A 74 -36.28 1.91 25.09
CA SER A 74 -37.55 2.20 24.44
C SER A 74 -38.24 3.43 25.05
N LEU A 75 -38.22 3.55 26.38
CA LEU A 75 -38.77 4.70 27.10
C LEU A 75 -38.00 5.99 26.77
N ASN A 76 -36.66 5.94 26.74
CA ASN A 76 -35.84 7.08 26.36
C ASN A 76 -36.07 7.51 24.90
N ALA A 77 -36.24 6.55 23.98
CA ALA A 77 -36.56 6.84 22.58
C ALA A 77 -37.94 7.50 22.43
N ALA A 78 -38.95 7.01 23.17
CA ALA A 78 -40.30 7.58 23.16
C ALA A 78 -40.32 8.99 23.76
N LEU A 79 -39.61 9.24 24.86
CA LEU A 79 -39.47 10.56 25.46
C LEU A 79 -38.72 11.55 24.58
N LYS A 80 -37.66 11.11 23.88
CA LYS A 80 -36.95 11.95 22.90
C LYS A 80 -37.90 12.42 21.79
N LYS A 81 -38.76 11.53 21.29
CA LYS A 81 -39.79 11.87 20.29
C LYS A 81 -40.87 12.78 20.86
N LEU A 82 -41.31 12.55 22.09
CA LEU A 82 -42.28 13.42 22.78
C LEU A 82 -41.72 14.84 22.91
N ARG A 83 -40.51 14.98 23.47
CA ARG A 83 -39.82 16.26 23.63
C ARG A 83 -39.67 16.99 22.30
N ALA A 84 -39.30 16.29 21.23
CA ALA A 84 -39.24 16.88 19.89
C ALA A 84 -40.61 17.41 19.40
N ALA A 85 -41.71 16.69 19.68
CA ALA A 85 -43.06 17.08 19.27
C ALA A 85 -43.57 18.33 20.01
N ILE A 86 -43.24 18.47 21.30
CA ILE A 86 -43.62 19.64 22.12
C ILE A 86 -42.53 20.72 22.21
N GLN A 87 -41.45 20.59 21.42
CA GLN A 87 -40.29 21.49 21.42
C GLN A 87 -39.69 21.74 22.82
N ASP A 88 -39.50 20.65 23.56
CA ASP A 88 -38.90 20.64 24.90
C ASP A 88 -37.45 20.13 24.86
N ASP A 89 -36.61 20.62 25.75
CA ASP A 89 -35.18 20.27 25.85
C ASP A 89 -34.94 19.45 27.13
N ALA A 90 -34.07 18.44 27.06
CA ALA A 90 -33.81 17.56 28.20
C ALA A 90 -32.83 18.16 29.24
N GLU A 91 -31.92 19.04 28.80
CA GLU A 91 -30.95 19.73 29.65
C GLU A 91 -31.52 21.02 30.24
N ASN A 92 -32.49 21.65 29.54
CA ASN A 92 -33.22 22.82 30.01
C ASN A 92 -34.75 22.64 29.86
N PRO A 93 -35.39 21.80 30.69
CA PRO A 93 -36.78 21.39 30.49
C PRO A 93 -37.77 22.50 30.80
N ARG A 94 -38.68 22.75 29.86
CA ARG A 94 -39.83 23.66 30.00
C ARG A 94 -41.11 22.91 30.34
N PHE A 95 -41.24 21.67 29.86
CA PHE A 95 -42.44 20.87 30.04
C PHE A 95 -42.18 19.57 30.79
N ILE A 96 -41.12 18.82 30.49
CA ILE A 96 -40.88 17.49 31.07
C ILE A 96 -39.51 17.44 31.74
N GLU A 97 -39.50 17.45 33.07
CA GLU A 97 -38.30 17.24 33.89
C GLU A 97 -37.96 15.74 33.98
N THR A 98 -36.66 15.43 33.84
CA THR A 98 -36.15 14.09 34.16
C THR A 98 -35.68 14.07 35.61
N VAL A 99 -36.35 13.29 36.48
CA VAL A 99 -35.92 13.12 37.87
C VAL A 99 -35.04 11.87 37.95
N PRO A 100 -33.72 12.00 38.22
CA PRO A 100 -32.79 10.88 38.14
C PRO A 100 -33.23 9.69 39.00
N ARG A 101 -33.27 8.50 38.39
CA ARG A 101 -33.63 7.21 39.02
C ARG A 101 -35.04 7.14 39.63
N GLN A 102 -35.90 8.12 39.38
CA GLN A 102 -37.27 8.12 39.92
C GLN A 102 -38.32 8.13 38.81
N GLY A 103 -38.18 8.99 37.79
CA GLY A 103 -39.19 9.10 36.75
C GLY A 103 -39.20 10.46 36.06
N TYR A 104 -40.39 10.89 35.63
CA TYR A 104 -40.58 12.11 34.87
C TYR A 104 -41.70 12.95 35.48
N ARG A 105 -41.55 14.27 35.44
CA ARG A 105 -42.49 15.23 36.02
C ARG A 105 -42.88 16.28 35.00
N PHE A 106 -44.17 16.60 34.92
CA PHE A 106 -44.66 17.67 34.06
C PHE A 106 -44.60 19.01 34.79
N LEU A 107 -43.89 20.00 34.23
CA LEU A 107 -43.58 21.28 34.89
C LEU A 107 -44.59 22.40 34.61
N ALA A 108 -45.24 22.37 33.44
CA ALA A 108 -46.10 23.48 33.01
C ALA A 108 -47.52 23.37 33.59
N PRO A 109 -48.19 24.50 33.86
CA PRO A 109 -49.61 24.51 34.26
C PRO A 109 -50.49 23.86 33.18
N VAL A 110 -51.41 23.00 33.61
CA VAL A 110 -52.39 22.35 32.75
C VAL A 110 -53.77 22.90 33.06
N HIS A 111 -54.47 23.40 32.03
CA HIS A 111 -55.80 23.95 32.14
C HIS A 111 -56.81 23.06 31.41
N THR A 112 -57.95 22.79 32.02
CA THR A 112 -59.11 22.21 31.34
C THR A 112 -59.82 23.31 30.57
N ALA A 113 -60.06 23.11 29.28
CA ALA A 113 -60.78 24.09 28.48
C ALA A 113 -62.30 24.01 28.77
N ASN A 114 -62.76 24.58 29.89
CA ASN A 114 -64.18 24.85 30.10
C ASN A 114 -64.57 26.18 29.46
N GLY A 115 -65.66 26.17 28.70
CA GLY A 115 -66.03 27.21 27.75
C GLY A 115 -66.27 28.60 28.37
N SER A 116 -65.69 29.61 27.70
CA SER A 116 -66.27 30.95 27.60
C SER A 116 -65.66 31.64 26.36
N ALA A 117 -66.42 31.70 25.27
CA ALA A 117 -66.04 32.44 24.08
C ALA A 117 -67.19 33.35 23.68
N ASN A 118 -66.92 34.67 23.59
CA ASN A 118 -67.67 35.61 22.76
C ASN A 118 -66.88 36.93 22.65
N PRO A 119 -67.12 37.77 21.62
CA PRO A 119 -67.42 37.48 20.22
C PRO A 119 -66.50 38.29 19.27
N ILE A 120 -66.36 37.88 18.01
CA ILE A 120 -66.43 38.75 16.82
C ILE A 120 -66.62 37.82 15.59
N SER A 121 -67.70 38.12 14.89
CA SER A 121 -68.30 37.48 13.70
C SER A 121 -67.67 38.05 12.40
N PRO A 122 -68.16 37.75 11.19
CA PRO A 122 -68.94 36.61 10.67
C PRO A 122 -68.09 35.84 9.63
N TRP A 123 -68.45 34.65 9.14
CA TRP A 123 -69.21 34.50 7.90
C TRP A 123 -69.77 33.07 7.78
N THR A 124 -71.08 33.04 7.53
CA THR A 124 -71.88 31.98 6.89
C THR A 124 -71.89 30.59 7.50
N SER A 125 -72.85 30.45 8.40
CA SER A 125 -73.62 29.24 8.67
C SER A 125 -74.18 28.61 7.38
N VAL A 126 -73.96 27.31 7.22
CA VAL A 126 -75.07 26.35 7.06
C VAL A 126 -74.69 25.10 7.85
N SER A 127 -75.30 24.94 9.02
CA SER A 127 -75.33 23.70 9.77
C SER A 127 -76.49 22.83 9.31
N SER A 128 -76.21 21.55 9.33
CA SER A 128 -77.12 20.41 9.38
C SER A 128 -78.35 20.60 10.26
N GLU A 129 -79.50 20.09 9.81
CA GLU A 129 -80.23 18.96 10.42
C GLU A 129 -81.54 18.78 9.63
N SER A 130 -81.68 17.65 8.92
CA SER A 130 -82.30 16.42 9.38
C SER A 130 -83.80 16.40 9.04
N SER A 131 -84.32 15.18 8.83
CA SER A 131 -85.71 14.82 8.48
C SER A 131 -86.04 14.72 6.98
N GLU A 132 -85.87 13.50 6.48
CA GLU A 132 -86.76 12.65 5.65
C GLU A 132 -88.00 13.19 4.90
N GLU A 133 -88.14 14.47 4.56
CA GLU A 133 -89.17 14.90 3.59
C GLU A 133 -88.54 15.58 2.37
N SER A 134 -88.11 14.76 1.40
CA SER A 134 -88.10 15.09 -0.05
C SER A 134 -87.39 14.02 -0.91
N ILE A 135 -87.66 12.74 -0.68
CA ILE A 135 -87.44 11.72 -1.73
C ILE A 135 -88.35 12.01 -2.94
N GLU A 136 -89.48 12.70 -2.72
CA GLU A 136 -90.47 13.05 -3.74
C GLU A 136 -90.03 14.16 -4.72
N VAL A 137 -89.04 15.00 -4.36
CA VAL A 137 -88.56 16.10 -5.22
C VAL A 137 -87.40 15.67 -6.14
N ARG A 138 -86.59 14.68 -5.73
CA ARG A 138 -85.51 14.13 -6.59
C ARG A 138 -86.00 13.10 -7.62
N MET A 139 -87.20 12.54 -7.45
CA MET A 139 -87.77 11.55 -8.37
C MET A 139 -88.35 12.13 -9.68
N ARG A 140 -88.39 13.45 -9.88
CA ARG A 140 -89.00 14.06 -11.09
C ARG A 140 -88.04 14.47 -12.20
N LEU A 141 -86.73 14.23 -12.10
CA LEU A 141 -85.76 14.72 -13.08
C LEU A 141 -84.63 13.71 -13.40
N ASN A 142 -84.96 12.45 -13.76
CA ASN A 142 -84.25 11.70 -14.82
C ASN A 142 -84.81 10.27 -14.97
N PRO A 143 -85.05 9.74 -16.19
CA PRO A 143 -85.81 8.49 -16.37
C PRO A 143 -84.98 7.19 -16.42
N GLU A 144 -83.68 7.18 -16.09
CA GLU A 144 -82.83 5.98 -16.26
C GLU A 144 -81.95 5.63 -15.05
N PHE A 145 -82.52 5.57 -13.85
CA PHE A 145 -81.81 5.02 -12.68
C PHE A 145 -82.53 3.77 -12.17
N SER A 146 -82.10 2.59 -12.63
CA SER A 146 -82.55 1.31 -12.09
C SER A 146 -81.74 0.94 -10.82
N PRO A 147 -82.36 0.30 -9.81
CA PRO A 147 -81.68 -0.16 -8.60
C PRO A 147 -80.51 -1.12 -8.88
N GLU A 148 -80.58 -1.87 -9.97
CA GLU A 148 -79.57 -2.84 -10.39
C GLU A 148 -78.27 -2.15 -10.85
N ARG A 149 -78.37 -1.05 -11.62
CA ARG A 149 -77.21 -0.27 -12.10
C ARG A 149 -76.46 0.40 -10.95
N ALA A 150 -77.17 0.84 -9.91
CA ALA A 150 -76.58 1.43 -8.71
C ALA A 150 -75.83 0.40 -7.85
N ALA A 151 -76.34 -0.84 -7.75
CA ALA A 151 -75.69 -1.93 -7.04
C ALA A 151 -74.44 -2.46 -7.78
N GLU A 152 -74.42 -2.38 -9.10
CA GLU A 152 -73.28 -2.74 -9.95
C GLU A 152 -72.15 -1.71 -9.84
N LEU A 153 -72.46 -0.41 -9.96
CA LEU A 153 -71.49 0.68 -9.75
C LEU A 153 -70.93 0.71 -8.32
N TYR A 154 -71.73 0.36 -7.31
CA TYR A 154 -71.25 0.24 -5.93
C TYR A 154 -70.26 -0.93 -5.77
N ARG A 155 -70.49 -2.06 -6.44
CA ARG A 155 -69.57 -3.20 -6.44
C ARG A 155 -68.26 -2.88 -7.17
N GLU A 156 -68.31 -2.25 -8.33
CA GLU A 156 -67.11 -1.81 -9.07
C GLU A 156 -66.27 -0.83 -8.26
N ARG A 157 -66.91 0.16 -7.62
CA ARG A 157 -66.23 1.15 -6.78
C ARG A 157 -65.58 0.53 -5.54
N LYS A 158 -66.25 -0.45 -4.92
CA LYS A 158 -65.73 -1.18 -3.75
C LYS A 158 -64.59 -2.13 -4.14
N MET A 159 -64.63 -2.75 -5.32
CA MET A 159 -63.51 -3.53 -5.85
C MET A 159 -62.31 -2.63 -6.21
N ALA A 160 -62.55 -1.45 -6.80
CA ALA A 160 -61.50 -0.47 -7.09
C ALA A 160 -60.83 0.08 -5.81
N GLU A 161 -61.60 0.37 -4.76
CA GLU A 161 -61.06 0.81 -3.46
C GLU A 161 -60.26 -0.29 -2.75
N HIS A 162 -60.72 -1.55 -2.84
CA HIS A 162 -59.95 -2.69 -2.32
C HIS A 162 -58.66 -2.92 -3.13
N ALA A 163 -58.71 -2.82 -4.46
CA ALA A 163 -57.53 -2.93 -5.32
C ALA A 163 -56.51 -1.82 -5.03
N ALA A 164 -56.96 -0.56 -4.87
CA ALA A 164 -56.10 0.57 -4.52
C ALA A 164 -55.42 0.37 -3.15
N ARG A 165 -56.15 -0.09 -2.12
CA ARG A 165 -55.57 -0.40 -0.81
C ARG A 165 -54.56 -1.54 -0.84
N TRP A 166 -54.78 -2.56 -1.68
CA TRP A 166 -53.82 -3.65 -1.88
C TRP A 166 -52.56 -3.19 -2.62
N ILE A 167 -52.69 -2.27 -3.59
CA ILE A 167 -51.55 -1.64 -4.26
C ILE A 167 -50.75 -0.78 -3.27
N ASP A 168 -51.41 0.05 -2.47
CA ASP A 168 -50.76 0.87 -1.44
C ASP A 168 -50.04 0.02 -0.39
N PHE A 169 -50.66 -1.08 0.06
CA PHE A 169 -50.06 -2.02 1.01
C PHE A 169 -48.86 -2.76 0.41
N SER A 170 -48.94 -3.13 -0.88
CA SER A 170 -47.83 -3.75 -1.61
C SER A 170 -46.67 -2.78 -1.81
N LEU A 171 -46.96 -1.53 -2.17
CA LEU A 171 -45.94 -0.47 -2.29
C LEU A 171 -45.27 -0.16 -0.96
N LEU A 172 -46.04 -0.08 0.14
CA LEU A 172 -45.48 0.12 1.48
C LEU A 172 -44.62 -1.08 1.92
N SER A 173 -45.07 -2.31 1.65
CA SER A 173 -44.32 -3.52 1.96
C SER A 173 -43.02 -3.59 1.15
N CYS A 174 -43.05 -3.26 -0.14
CA CYS A 174 -41.87 -3.14 -0.98
C CYS A 174 -40.93 -2.03 -0.49
N ALA A 175 -41.46 -0.87 -0.05
CA ALA A 175 -40.65 0.22 0.50
C ALA A 175 -39.99 -0.15 1.84
N ILE A 176 -40.69 -0.90 2.70
CA ILE A 176 -40.12 -1.42 3.95
C ILE A 176 -39.07 -2.48 3.65
N ALA A 177 -39.35 -3.44 2.75
CA ALA A 177 -38.40 -4.46 2.36
C ALA A 177 -37.14 -3.83 1.73
N PHE A 178 -37.31 -2.85 0.84
CA PHE A 178 -36.21 -2.10 0.24
C PHE A 178 -35.46 -1.26 1.28
N GLY A 179 -36.15 -0.61 2.22
CA GLY A 179 -35.54 0.14 3.30
C GLY A 179 -34.75 -0.74 4.27
N SER A 180 -35.28 -1.91 4.63
CA SER A 180 -34.60 -2.92 5.44
C SER A 180 -33.41 -3.55 4.71
N TRP A 181 -33.55 -3.80 3.40
CA TRP A 181 -32.45 -4.24 2.54
C TRP A 181 -31.35 -3.18 2.50
N LEU A 182 -31.69 -1.93 2.22
CA LEU A 182 -30.74 -0.81 2.21
C LEU A 182 -30.07 -0.62 3.58
N LEU A 183 -30.82 -0.73 4.68
CA LEU A 183 -30.29 -0.64 6.04
C LEU A 183 -29.34 -1.80 6.36
N PHE A 184 -29.65 -3.02 5.92
CA PHE A 184 -28.76 -4.18 6.05
C PHE A 184 -27.42 -3.91 5.34
N PHE A 185 -27.46 -3.37 4.12
CA PHE A 185 -26.28 -2.95 3.37
C PHE A 185 -25.59 -1.69 3.91
N ILE A 186 -26.14 -0.99 4.90
CA ILE A 186 -25.46 0.15 5.53
C ILE A 186 -24.87 -0.24 6.89
N VAL A 187 -25.53 -1.15 7.62
CA VAL A 187 -25.20 -1.49 9.02
C VAL A 187 -24.34 -2.74 9.16
N TYR A 188 -24.44 -3.73 8.25
CA TYR A 188 -23.60 -4.92 8.34
C TYR A 188 -22.18 -4.66 7.77
N PRO A 189 -21.13 -4.81 8.58
CA PRO A 189 -19.76 -4.68 8.10
C PRO A 189 -19.48 -5.80 7.09
N ILE A 190 -18.90 -5.45 5.94
CA ILE A 190 -18.39 -6.46 5.02
C ILE A 190 -17.30 -7.25 5.77
N PRO A 191 -17.28 -8.59 5.68
CA PRO A 191 -16.18 -9.39 6.21
C PRO A 191 -14.83 -8.87 5.72
N ARG A 192 -13.78 -9.03 6.53
CA ARG A 192 -12.43 -8.60 6.10
C ARG A 192 -11.89 -9.58 5.06
N PRO A 193 -11.20 -9.08 4.03
CA PRO A 193 -10.51 -9.96 3.10
C PRO A 193 -9.50 -10.81 3.86
N SER A 194 -9.34 -12.07 3.47
CA SER A 194 -8.46 -13.03 4.16
C SER A 194 -7.88 -14.06 3.20
N VAL A 195 -6.75 -14.66 3.60
CA VAL A 195 -6.14 -15.78 2.87
C VAL A 195 -6.76 -17.07 3.38
N GLN A 196 -7.46 -17.80 2.51
CA GLN A 196 -8.09 -19.08 2.86
C GLN A 196 -7.09 -20.24 2.77
N ARG A 197 -6.23 -20.20 1.76
CA ARG A 197 -5.24 -21.24 1.48
C ARG A 197 -4.00 -20.65 0.84
N MET A 198 -2.83 -21.16 1.21
CA MET A 198 -1.55 -20.86 0.59
C MET A 198 -0.91 -22.17 0.12
N THR A 199 -0.61 -22.27 -1.18
CA THR A 199 -0.07 -23.48 -1.81
C THR A 199 1.23 -23.12 -2.53
N ARG A 200 2.30 -23.87 -2.24
CA ARG A 200 3.60 -23.68 -2.91
C ARG A 200 3.52 -24.18 -4.35
N ILE A 201 3.92 -23.36 -5.32
CA ILE A 201 3.87 -23.66 -6.76
C ILE A 201 5.22 -24.16 -7.27
N THR A 202 6.30 -23.51 -6.87
CA THR A 202 7.66 -23.85 -7.27
C THR A 202 8.41 -24.58 -6.17
N ASN A 203 9.43 -25.33 -6.55
CA ASN A 203 10.47 -25.82 -5.64
C ASN A 203 11.86 -25.49 -6.20
N ALA A 204 11.96 -24.36 -6.89
CA ALA A 204 13.16 -23.89 -7.55
C ALA A 204 13.86 -22.92 -6.61
N GLY A 205 15.16 -23.12 -6.39
CA GLY A 205 15.87 -22.30 -5.43
C GLY A 205 16.20 -20.90 -5.96
N GLY A 206 16.52 -20.77 -7.25
CA GLY A 206 17.18 -19.58 -7.79
C GLY A 206 16.24 -18.47 -8.26
N ILE A 207 14.97 -18.47 -7.82
CA ILE A 207 13.97 -17.52 -8.31
C ILE A 207 14.38 -16.09 -7.90
N ASP A 208 14.31 -15.17 -8.87
CA ASP A 208 14.63 -13.76 -8.69
C ASP A 208 13.35 -12.90 -8.77
N GLU A 209 12.95 -12.34 -7.63
CA GLU A 209 11.71 -11.57 -7.48
C GLU A 209 11.69 -10.29 -8.32
N TRP A 210 12.86 -9.75 -8.69
CA TRP A 210 12.97 -8.58 -9.57
C TRP A 210 12.35 -8.84 -10.95
N GLY A 211 12.39 -10.10 -11.41
CA GLY A 211 11.77 -10.50 -12.67
C GLY A 211 10.26 -10.32 -12.71
N GLY A 212 9.61 -10.27 -11.55
CA GLY A 212 8.16 -10.33 -11.45
C GLY A 212 7.60 -11.72 -11.77
N ILE A 213 6.28 -11.85 -11.64
CA ILE A 213 5.53 -13.02 -12.08
C ILE A 213 4.62 -12.54 -13.21
N VAL A 214 4.51 -13.31 -14.28
CA VAL A 214 3.49 -13.10 -15.31
C VAL A 214 2.73 -14.39 -15.52
N SER A 215 1.44 -14.31 -15.83
CA SER A 215 0.58 -15.48 -16.03
C SER A 215 -0.17 -15.38 -17.36
N ASP A 216 -0.44 -16.53 -17.97
CA ASP A 216 -1.38 -16.68 -19.11
C ASP A 216 -2.65 -17.45 -18.72
N GLY A 217 -2.90 -17.58 -17.41
CA GLY A 217 -4.04 -18.27 -16.83
C GLY A 217 -3.82 -19.77 -16.64
N THR A 218 -2.86 -20.36 -17.38
CA THR A 218 -2.53 -21.79 -17.29
C THR A 218 -1.11 -22.04 -16.79
N ARG A 219 -0.22 -21.08 -17.03
CA ARG A 219 1.19 -21.10 -16.66
C ARG A 219 1.56 -19.78 -16.00
N ILE A 220 2.58 -19.86 -15.16
CA ILE A 220 3.31 -18.69 -14.68
C ILE A 220 4.71 -18.65 -15.28
N PHE A 221 5.20 -17.45 -15.53
CA PHE A 221 6.52 -17.13 -16.04
C PHE A 221 7.25 -16.30 -15.00
N PHE A 222 8.52 -16.59 -14.78
CA PHE A 222 9.37 -15.92 -13.80
C PHE A 222 10.83 -16.04 -14.20
N LEU A 223 11.71 -15.28 -13.52
CA LEU A 223 13.15 -15.37 -13.73
C LEU A 223 13.80 -16.26 -12.67
N GLU A 224 14.74 -17.09 -13.11
CA GLU A 224 15.65 -17.83 -12.25
C GLU A 224 17.08 -17.42 -12.57
N HIS A 225 17.84 -17.05 -11.55
CA HIS A 225 19.25 -16.73 -11.66
C HIS A 225 20.07 -18.00 -11.49
N ASP A 226 20.71 -18.45 -12.57
CA ASP A 226 21.60 -19.61 -12.57
C ASP A 226 22.94 -19.20 -13.17
N GLY A 227 24.01 -19.37 -12.39
CA GLY A 227 25.38 -19.18 -12.84
C GLY A 227 25.59 -17.92 -13.68
N GLY A 228 25.32 -16.73 -13.12
CA GLY A 228 25.64 -15.44 -13.73
C GLY A 228 24.67 -14.93 -14.82
N HIS A 229 23.66 -15.72 -15.19
CA HIS A 229 22.64 -15.34 -16.17
C HIS A 229 21.23 -15.49 -15.62
N TRP A 230 20.29 -14.74 -16.20
CA TRP A 230 18.87 -14.87 -15.89
C TRP A 230 18.17 -15.70 -16.93
N ASN A 231 17.63 -16.83 -16.48
CA ASN A 231 16.83 -17.71 -17.33
C ASN A 231 15.36 -17.38 -17.15
N LEU A 232 14.66 -17.23 -18.27
CA LEU A 232 13.21 -17.19 -18.27
C LEU A 232 12.68 -18.60 -18.05
N MET A 233 11.89 -18.78 -16.99
CA MET A 233 11.33 -20.05 -16.57
C MET A 233 9.81 -20.02 -16.70
N GLN A 234 9.21 -21.20 -16.87
CA GLN A 234 7.76 -21.39 -16.84
C GLN A 234 7.37 -22.60 -16.00
N THR A 235 6.19 -22.56 -15.37
CA THR A 235 5.56 -23.72 -14.73
C THR A 235 4.04 -23.61 -14.77
N SER A 236 3.31 -24.68 -14.45
CA SER A 236 1.85 -24.63 -14.35
C SER A 236 1.39 -23.79 -13.16
N VAL A 237 0.24 -23.12 -13.29
CA VAL A 237 -0.43 -22.41 -12.18
C VAL A 237 -0.81 -23.31 -11.00
N GLU A 238 -0.93 -24.62 -11.23
CA GLU A 238 -1.20 -25.63 -10.18
C GLU A 238 0.09 -26.15 -9.52
N GLY A 239 1.26 -25.70 -10.00
CA GLY A 239 2.57 -26.15 -9.55
C GLY A 239 3.13 -27.32 -10.35
N GLY A 240 4.40 -27.61 -10.11
CA GLY A 240 5.14 -28.64 -10.82
C GLY A 240 6.60 -28.26 -11.01
N ASN A 241 7.31 -29.06 -11.81
CA ASN A 241 8.70 -28.77 -12.16
C ASN A 241 8.73 -27.57 -13.10
N ALA A 242 9.55 -26.58 -12.76
CA ALA A 242 9.81 -25.45 -13.63
C ALA A 242 10.71 -25.87 -14.80
N GLU A 243 10.43 -25.32 -15.97
CA GLU A 243 11.19 -25.58 -17.19
C GLU A 243 11.71 -24.26 -17.77
N LYS A 244 12.92 -24.31 -18.34
CA LYS A 244 13.51 -23.16 -19.02
C LYS A 244 12.78 -22.91 -20.34
N MET A 245 12.30 -21.69 -20.51
CA MET A 245 11.69 -21.20 -21.74
C MET A 245 12.77 -20.62 -22.67
N PRO A 246 12.77 -20.95 -23.97
CA PRO A 246 13.69 -20.33 -24.93
C PRO A 246 13.42 -18.82 -25.04
N ALA A 247 14.34 -17.98 -24.59
CA ALA A 247 14.20 -16.53 -24.64
C ALA A 247 14.94 -15.94 -25.86
N PRO A 248 14.47 -14.79 -26.42
CA PRO A 248 15.09 -14.19 -27.60
C PRO A 248 16.43 -13.50 -27.30
N PHE A 249 16.70 -13.17 -26.04
CA PHE A 249 17.98 -12.61 -25.59
C PHE A 249 18.52 -13.43 -24.41
N GLU A 250 19.84 -13.39 -24.23
CA GLU A 250 20.54 -14.06 -23.13
C GLU A 250 20.01 -13.63 -21.75
N ASN A 251 19.77 -12.33 -21.56
CA ASN A 251 19.10 -11.75 -20.39
C ASN A 251 17.81 -11.06 -20.84
N THR A 252 16.69 -11.77 -20.73
CA THR A 252 15.35 -11.28 -21.11
C THR A 252 14.50 -11.14 -19.85
N ARG A 253 14.00 -9.93 -19.57
CA ARG A 253 12.96 -9.71 -18.56
C ARG A 253 11.61 -9.72 -19.24
N LEU A 254 10.65 -10.44 -18.67
CA LEU A 254 9.27 -10.50 -19.13
C LEU A 254 8.43 -9.67 -18.16
N PHE A 255 7.78 -8.62 -18.68
CA PHE A 255 7.05 -7.65 -17.85
C PHE A 255 5.56 -7.95 -17.77
N ALA A 256 4.95 -8.26 -18.92
CA ALA A 256 3.51 -8.49 -19.01
C ALA A 256 3.17 -9.28 -20.27
N LEU A 257 1.95 -9.79 -20.32
CA LEU A 257 1.33 -10.36 -21.51
C LEU A 257 0.36 -9.32 -22.10
N SER A 258 0.21 -9.28 -23.42
CA SER A 258 -0.82 -8.46 -24.06
C SER A 258 -2.22 -8.94 -23.63
N PRO A 259 -3.23 -8.06 -23.54
CA PRO A 259 -4.58 -8.46 -23.09
C PRO A 259 -5.25 -9.58 -23.89
N ASP A 260 -4.82 -9.79 -25.14
CA ASP A 260 -5.28 -10.86 -26.03
C ASP A 260 -4.42 -12.14 -25.98
N HIS A 261 -3.40 -12.16 -25.13
CA HIS A 261 -2.44 -13.24 -24.90
C HIS A 261 -1.62 -13.65 -26.14
N SER A 262 -1.48 -12.74 -27.11
CA SER A 262 -0.75 -13.01 -28.34
C SER A 262 0.74 -12.67 -28.26
N GLN A 263 1.13 -11.72 -27.39
CA GLN A 263 2.47 -11.15 -27.33
C GLN A 263 2.95 -10.94 -25.89
N PHE A 264 4.20 -11.29 -25.62
CA PHE A 264 4.93 -10.88 -24.43
C PHE A 264 5.51 -9.48 -24.60
N LEU A 265 5.41 -8.68 -23.54
CA LEU A 265 6.15 -7.43 -23.39
C LEU A 265 7.45 -7.73 -22.63
N ILE A 266 8.59 -7.52 -23.30
CA ILE A 266 9.90 -7.92 -22.79
C ILE A 266 10.92 -6.78 -22.88
N GLY A 267 12.01 -6.91 -22.12
CA GLY A 267 13.17 -6.04 -22.18
C GLY A 267 14.49 -6.81 -22.11
N ARG A 268 15.51 -6.26 -22.78
CA ARG A 268 16.87 -6.79 -22.73
C ARG A 268 17.69 -5.98 -21.72
N PHE A 269 18.32 -6.66 -20.77
CA PHE A 269 19.08 -5.98 -19.72
C PHE A 269 20.48 -6.58 -19.53
N THR A 270 21.36 -5.78 -18.92
CA THR A 270 22.68 -6.21 -18.46
C THR A 270 22.78 -6.10 -16.95
N ARG A 271 22.20 -5.04 -16.37
CA ARG A 271 22.08 -4.84 -14.92
C ARG A 271 20.61 -4.74 -14.53
N ARG A 272 20.29 -5.08 -13.29
CA ARG A 272 18.98 -4.77 -12.70
C ARG A 272 18.75 -3.26 -12.77
N ASP A 273 17.50 -2.87 -13.01
CA ASP A 273 17.00 -1.49 -12.99
C ASP A 273 17.57 -0.49 -14.03
N ASP A 274 18.45 -0.93 -14.93
CA ASP A 274 18.84 -0.13 -16.09
C ASP A 274 17.62 0.14 -17.00
N GLU A 275 17.51 1.36 -17.54
CA GLU A 275 16.53 1.64 -18.60
C GLU A 275 16.86 0.79 -19.83
N MET A 276 15.87 0.01 -20.29
CA MET A 276 16.05 -0.95 -21.36
C MET A 276 15.14 -0.68 -22.54
N PRO A 277 15.59 -0.93 -23.79
CA PRO A 277 14.70 -0.95 -24.93
C PRO A 277 13.58 -1.97 -24.75
N LEU A 278 12.34 -1.56 -25.04
CA LEU A 278 11.15 -2.41 -24.91
C LEU A 278 10.79 -3.09 -26.22
N TRP A 279 10.35 -4.35 -26.14
CA TRP A 279 10.04 -5.21 -27.28
C TRP A 279 8.74 -5.98 -27.07
N LEU A 280 8.10 -6.33 -28.19
CA LEU A 280 7.00 -7.27 -28.25
C LEU A 280 7.48 -8.58 -28.87
N TRP A 281 7.18 -9.70 -28.23
CA TRP A 281 7.63 -11.01 -28.66
C TRP A 281 6.45 -11.98 -28.75
N PRO A 282 6.19 -12.61 -29.91
CA PRO A 282 5.04 -13.51 -30.06
C PRO A 282 5.11 -14.71 -29.11
N VAL A 283 3.99 -15.06 -28.49
CA VAL A 283 3.93 -16.20 -27.54
C VAL A 283 4.23 -17.54 -28.22
N GLN A 284 3.92 -17.65 -29.51
CA GLN A 284 4.22 -18.84 -30.33
C GLN A 284 5.71 -18.97 -30.70
N GLY A 285 6.56 -18.01 -30.27
CA GLY A 285 7.96 -17.91 -30.66
C GLY A 285 8.16 -17.12 -31.97
N GLY A 286 9.43 -16.92 -32.32
CA GLY A 286 9.85 -16.07 -33.44
C GLY A 286 10.65 -14.85 -32.99
N GLU A 287 10.90 -13.94 -33.92
CA GLU A 287 11.73 -12.75 -33.69
C GLU A 287 10.98 -11.68 -32.88
N PRO A 288 11.62 -11.07 -31.85
CA PRO A 288 11.04 -9.95 -31.12
C PRO A 288 11.06 -8.66 -31.98
N ARG A 289 10.03 -7.82 -31.83
CA ARG A 289 9.91 -6.51 -32.49
C ARG A 289 10.07 -5.37 -31.48
N ARG A 290 10.95 -4.42 -31.77
CA ARG A 290 11.16 -3.23 -30.93
C ARG A 290 9.94 -2.29 -30.98
N ILE A 291 9.59 -1.69 -29.84
CA ILE A 291 8.51 -0.72 -29.71
C ILE A 291 9.05 0.70 -29.94
N GLY A 292 9.35 1.04 -31.20
CA GLY A 292 9.85 2.36 -31.57
C GLY A 292 11.07 2.80 -30.75
N GLU A 293 10.96 3.99 -30.14
CA GLU A 293 11.99 4.59 -29.27
C GLU A 293 11.74 4.35 -27.76
N ALA A 294 10.90 3.38 -27.42
CA ALA A 294 10.64 3.03 -26.03
C ALA A 294 11.89 2.39 -25.39
N VAL A 295 12.52 3.16 -24.52
CA VAL A 295 13.61 2.80 -23.60
C VAL A 295 13.18 3.23 -22.20
N GLY A 296 13.17 2.32 -21.23
CA GLY A 296 12.65 2.56 -19.89
C GLY A 296 12.54 1.28 -19.07
N HIS A 297 11.78 1.30 -17.98
CA HIS A 297 11.50 0.12 -17.16
C HIS A 297 10.03 0.07 -16.71
N ASP A 298 9.68 -1.08 -16.09
CA ASP A 298 8.35 -1.43 -15.56
C ASP A 298 7.17 -1.04 -16.47
N PRO A 299 7.16 -1.49 -17.74
CA PRO A 299 6.06 -1.18 -18.63
C PRO A 299 4.82 -2.05 -18.35
N ALA A 300 3.63 -1.49 -18.56
CA ALA A 300 2.35 -2.17 -18.39
C ALA A 300 1.37 -1.84 -19.52
N TRP A 301 0.52 -2.80 -19.86
CA TRP A 301 -0.52 -2.63 -20.88
C TRP A 301 -1.73 -1.89 -20.33
N SER A 302 -2.36 -1.06 -21.16
CA SER A 302 -3.74 -0.64 -20.91
C SER A 302 -4.67 -1.86 -21.07
N PRO A 303 -5.82 -1.91 -20.36
CA PRO A 303 -6.71 -3.08 -20.39
C PRO A 303 -7.26 -3.41 -21.78
N ASP A 304 -7.41 -2.40 -22.63
CA ASP A 304 -7.87 -2.52 -24.01
C ASP A 304 -6.74 -2.86 -25.02
N GLY A 305 -5.49 -2.94 -24.55
CA GLY A 305 -4.30 -3.20 -25.38
C GLY A 305 -3.91 -2.05 -26.31
N SER A 306 -4.54 -0.88 -26.22
CA SER A 306 -4.29 0.23 -27.14
C SER A 306 -3.04 1.05 -26.80
N GLN A 307 -2.57 0.99 -25.55
CA GLN A 307 -1.43 1.75 -25.03
C GLN A 307 -0.57 0.91 -24.09
N ILE A 308 0.69 1.31 -23.97
CA ILE A 308 1.65 0.81 -23.00
C ILE A 308 2.14 2.02 -22.21
N ILE A 309 2.05 1.96 -20.88
CA ILE A 309 2.70 2.91 -19.97
C ILE A 309 4.08 2.37 -19.58
N TYR A 310 5.06 3.23 -19.38
CA TYR A 310 6.37 2.84 -18.87
C TYR A 310 7.08 4.01 -18.18
N VAL A 311 8.10 3.70 -17.38
CA VAL A 311 8.91 4.70 -16.68
C VAL A 311 10.17 5.02 -17.46
N ARG A 312 10.52 6.30 -17.55
CA ARG A 312 11.84 6.79 -17.99
C ARG A 312 12.26 7.96 -17.09
N GLY A 313 13.37 7.77 -16.38
CA GLY A 313 13.85 8.70 -15.36
C GLY A 313 12.78 8.98 -14.31
N ARG A 314 12.30 10.23 -14.25
CA ARG A 314 11.29 10.69 -13.27
C ARG A 314 9.90 10.89 -13.87
N SER A 315 9.71 10.41 -15.09
CA SER A 315 8.49 10.63 -15.86
C SER A 315 7.87 9.31 -16.29
N LEU A 316 6.54 9.31 -16.37
CA LEU A 316 5.74 8.25 -16.96
C LEU A 316 5.44 8.62 -18.41
N TYR A 317 5.65 7.68 -19.32
CA TYR A 317 5.39 7.84 -20.74
C TYR A 317 4.32 6.85 -21.18
N THR A 318 3.51 7.24 -22.17
CA THR A 318 2.66 6.31 -22.91
C THR A 318 3.10 6.20 -24.36
N ILE A 319 2.92 5.02 -24.93
CA ILE A 319 3.21 4.72 -26.32
C ILE A 319 2.22 3.67 -26.84
N ARG A 320 1.93 3.67 -28.14
CA ARG A 320 1.17 2.58 -28.76
C ARG A 320 2.06 1.36 -29.00
N PRO A 321 1.49 0.15 -29.08
CA PRO A 321 2.24 -1.08 -29.36
C PRO A 321 2.98 -1.05 -30.71
N ASP A 322 2.48 -0.29 -31.69
CA ASP A 322 3.14 -0.09 -32.98
C ASP A 322 4.37 0.85 -32.90
N GLY A 323 4.63 1.47 -31.75
CA GLY A 323 5.71 2.41 -31.50
C GLY A 323 5.36 3.87 -31.80
N THR A 324 4.11 4.17 -32.16
CA THR A 324 3.63 5.54 -32.43
C THR A 324 3.04 6.19 -31.19
N GLN A 325 2.75 7.50 -31.27
CA GLN A 325 2.13 8.29 -30.20
C GLN A 325 2.90 8.24 -28.86
N LEU A 326 4.23 8.22 -28.93
CA LEU A 326 5.06 8.43 -27.75
C LEU A 326 4.79 9.82 -27.16
N ARG A 327 4.35 9.87 -25.90
CA ARG A 327 4.18 11.13 -25.15
C ARG A 327 4.51 10.94 -23.68
N GLU A 328 4.98 12.01 -23.06
CA GLU A 328 5.08 12.11 -21.60
C GLU A 328 3.67 12.30 -21.02
N LEU A 329 3.31 11.48 -20.05
CA LEU A 329 2.00 11.49 -19.40
C LEU A 329 2.04 12.30 -18.10
N ALA A 330 3.06 12.08 -17.28
CA ALA A 330 3.21 12.76 -15.99
C ALA A 330 4.68 12.84 -15.57
N HIS A 331 5.03 13.89 -14.82
CA HIS A 331 6.34 14.09 -14.20
C HIS A 331 6.21 14.23 -12.69
N GLY A 332 6.92 13.39 -11.94
CA GLY A 332 6.78 13.27 -10.49
C GLY A 332 7.88 13.97 -9.68
N PRO A 333 7.62 14.29 -8.40
CA PRO A 333 8.64 14.80 -7.46
C PRO A 333 9.70 13.76 -7.08
N GLY A 334 9.45 12.46 -7.31
CA GLY A 334 10.36 11.33 -7.08
C GLY A 334 10.52 10.45 -8.31
N LEU A 335 11.04 9.23 -8.12
CA LEU A 335 11.17 8.20 -9.16
C LEU A 335 9.92 7.30 -9.13
N PRO A 336 9.12 7.25 -10.20
CA PRO A 336 7.97 6.35 -10.26
C PRO A 336 8.41 4.92 -10.59
N HIS A 337 7.67 3.92 -10.10
CA HIS A 337 7.90 2.50 -10.34
C HIS A 337 6.57 1.76 -10.43
N PHE A 338 6.58 0.60 -11.10
CA PHE A 338 5.44 -0.32 -11.24
C PHE A 338 4.08 0.36 -11.52
N PRO A 339 3.96 1.12 -12.63
CA PRO A 339 2.67 1.64 -13.05
C PRO A 339 1.73 0.52 -13.50
N ALA A 340 0.50 0.57 -13.00
CA ALA A 340 -0.57 -0.34 -13.36
C ALA A 340 -1.84 0.47 -13.73
N TRP A 341 -2.60 -0.04 -14.68
CA TRP A 341 -3.89 0.50 -15.08
C TRP A 341 -5.01 -0.16 -14.27
N SER A 342 -6.03 0.61 -13.89
CA SER A 342 -7.27 0.02 -13.40
C SER A 342 -7.94 -0.81 -14.51
N PRO A 343 -8.71 -1.87 -14.18
CA PRO A 343 -9.35 -2.71 -15.20
C PRO A 343 -10.34 -1.97 -16.11
N ASP A 344 -10.89 -0.84 -15.66
CA ASP A 344 -11.74 0.05 -16.46
C ASP A 344 -10.93 1.03 -17.35
N GLY A 345 -9.61 1.11 -17.17
CA GLY A 345 -8.71 1.98 -17.92
C GLY A 345 -8.83 3.47 -17.56
N GLU A 346 -9.58 3.84 -16.52
CA GLU A 346 -9.77 5.25 -16.13
C GLU A 346 -8.66 5.79 -15.21
N THR A 347 -7.98 4.90 -14.48
CA THR A 347 -7.08 5.25 -13.39
C THR A 347 -5.74 4.54 -13.55
N ILE A 348 -4.67 5.19 -13.13
CA ILE A 348 -3.32 4.63 -13.08
C ILE A 348 -2.79 4.78 -11.67
N ARG A 349 -2.26 3.69 -11.11
CA ARG A 349 -1.56 3.69 -9.82
C ARG A 349 -0.15 3.21 -10.03
N PHE A 350 0.75 3.76 -9.24
CA PHE A 350 2.16 3.47 -9.30
C PHE A 350 2.78 3.87 -7.97
N ASN A 351 3.94 3.32 -7.63
CA ASN A 351 4.65 3.75 -6.44
C ASN A 351 5.69 4.82 -6.78
N MET A 352 5.91 5.73 -5.84
CA MET A 352 6.94 6.76 -5.94
C MET A 352 7.53 7.03 -4.57
N ASP A 353 8.83 7.29 -4.51
CA ASP A 353 9.53 7.56 -3.26
C ASP A 353 8.98 8.83 -2.56
N LYS A 354 8.66 8.69 -1.26
CA LYS A 354 8.36 9.81 -0.37
C LYS A 354 9.66 10.57 -0.11
N ARG A 355 9.66 11.89 -0.36
CA ARG A 355 10.86 12.73 -0.15
C ARG A 355 11.35 12.80 1.30
N GLU A 356 10.48 12.56 2.28
CA GLU A 356 10.77 12.78 3.70
C GLU A 356 11.54 11.63 4.35
N ASP A 357 11.18 10.39 3.99
CA ASP A 357 11.72 9.16 4.59
C ASP A 357 12.11 8.10 3.55
N GLY A 358 12.04 8.42 2.26
CA GLY A 358 12.44 7.56 1.11
C GLY A 358 11.72 6.22 1.07
N THR A 359 10.65 6.08 1.85
CA THR A 359 9.72 4.97 1.72
C THR A 359 8.95 5.13 0.43
N GLN A 360 8.53 4.02 -0.16
CA GLN A 360 7.66 4.09 -1.33
C GLN A 360 6.21 4.29 -0.90
N ALA A 361 5.46 5.06 -1.67
CA ALA A 361 4.03 5.26 -1.45
C ALA A 361 3.29 5.05 -2.76
N VAL A 362 2.07 4.54 -2.67
CA VAL A 362 1.19 4.43 -3.84
C VAL A 362 0.60 5.80 -4.16
N TRP A 363 0.80 6.23 -5.40
CA TRP A 363 0.19 7.41 -6.00
C TRP A 363 -0.88 6.98 -7.00
N GLU A 364 -1.88 7.83 -7.17
CA GLU A 364 -2.96 7.66 -8.12
C GLU A 364 -3.05 8.89 -9.02
N MET A 365 -3.35 8.65 -10.29
CA MET A 365 -3.73 9.68 -11.26
C MET A 365 -4.77 9.12 -12.24
N ALA A 366 -5.46 10.01 -12.94
CA ALA A 366 -6.31 9.62 -14.05
C ALA A 366 -5.46 9.16 -15.25
N ALA A 367 -6.06 8.35 -16.12
CA ALA A 367 -5.46 7.84 -17.35
C ALA A 367 -4.92 8.92 -18.31
N ASP A 368 -5.42 10.16 -18.18
CA ASP A 368 -4.96 11.32 -18.95
C ASP A 368 -3.76 12.05 -18.30
N GLY A 369 -3.28 11.59 -17.14
CA GLY A 369 -2.17 12.15 -16.37
C GLY A 369 -2.59 13.21 -15.35
N SER A 370 -3.89 13.55 -15.26
CA SER A 370 -4.40 14.55 -14.32
C SER A 370 -4.66 13.98 -12.92
N GLY A 371 -4.80 14.87 -11.93
CA GLY A 371 -5.26 14.48 -10.58
C GLY A 371 -4.25 13.67 -9.76
N LEU A 372 -2.94 13.84 -9.98
CA LEU A 372 -1.91 13.12 -9.23
C LEU A 372 -2.01 13.39 -7.71
N HIS A 373 -2.24 12.33 -6.93
CA HIS A 373 -2.33 12.42 -5.47
C HIS A 373 -1.93 11.11 -4.77
N LEU A 374 -1.63 11.19 -3.47
CA LEU A 374 -1.37 10.03 -2.63
C LEU A 374 -2.69 9.38 -2.22
N ILE A 375 -2.82 8.07 -2.41
CA ILE A 375 -4.04 7.34 -2.03
C ILE A 375 -4.08 6.98 -0.55
N LEU A 376 -2.93 6.68 0.06
CA LEU A 376 -2.80 6.37 1.48
C LEU A 376 -1.95 7.42 2.22
N ALA A 377 -2.54 8.57 2.51
CA ALA A 377 -1.84 9.68 3.17
C ALA A 377 -1.88 9.65 4.71
N SER A 378 -2.76 8.84 5.32
CA SER A 378 -2.94 8.79 6.77
C SER A 378 -3.65 7.52 7.23
N GLY A 379 -3.53 7.17 8.52
CA GLY A 379 -4.17 5.99 9.10
C GLY A 379 -3.21 4.83 9.37
N ARG A 380 -3.75 3.64 9.67
CA ARG A 380 -2.95 2.43 9.91
C ARG A 380 -2.56 1.83 8.55
N GLN A 381 -1.32 2.06 8.14
CA GLN A 381 -0.78 1.64 6.85
C GLN A 381 0.69 1.23 7.01
N PRO A 382 1.23 0.38 6.12
CA PRO A 382 2.64 0.00 6.15
C PRO A 382 3.53 1.20 5.84
N ALA A 383 4.77 1.18 6.34
CA ALA A 383 5.73 2.27 6.19
C ALA A 383 6.10 2.51 4.72
N SER A 384 6.40 1.44 3.99
CA SER A 384 6.70 1.47 2.54
C SER A 384 5.71 0.59 1.77
N GLN A 385 5.33 1.04 0.57
CA GLN A 385 4.30 0.42 -0.27
C GLN A 385 4.78 0.31 -1.71
N SER A 386 4.71 -0.87 -2.30
CA SER A 386 5.24 -1.11 -3.66
C SER A 386 4.50 -2.22 -4.41
N ALA A 387 4.76 -2.31 -5.72
CA ALA A 387 4.35 -3.39 -6.62
C ALA A 387 2.88 -3.77 -6.45
N GLY A 388 1.99 -2.81 -6.72
CA GLY A 388 0.55 -2.99 -6.55
C GLY A 388 -0.18 -3.26 -7.86
N GLU A 389 -1.17 -4.15 -7.81
CA GLU A 389 -1.97 -4.59 -8.95
C GLU A 389 -3.46 -4.69 -8.56
N TRP A 390 -4.35 -4.41 -9.51
CA TRP A 390 -5.79 -4.62 -9.30
C TRP A 390 -6.16 -6.08 -9.48
N THR A 391 -7.11 -6.57 -8.69
CA THR A 391 -7.79 -7.83 -9.01
C THR A 391 -8.47 -7.73 -10.37
N ALA A 392 -8.59 -8.85 -11.08
CA ALA A 392 -9.18 -8.88 -12.43
C ALA A 392 -10.61 -8.30 -12.49
N ASP A 393 -11.35 -8.37 -11.38
CA ASP A 393 -12.70 -7.79 -11.24
C ASP A 393 -12.72 -6.31 -10.83
N GLY A 394 -11.56 -5.70 -10.60
CA GLY A 394 -11.39 -4.31 -10.17
C GLY A 394 -11.91 -3.99 -8.77
N ARG A 395 -12.35 -4.99 -7.98
CA ARG A 395 -12.91 -4.74 -6.64
C ARG A 395 -11.86 -4.45 -5.58
N TYR A 396 -10.63 -4.87 -5.80
CA TYR A 396 -9.53 -4.70 -4.86
C TYR A 396 -8.24 -4.29 -5.57
N PHE A 397 -7.43 -3.50 -4.88
CA PHE A 397 -6.05 -3.21 -5.24
C PHE A 397 -5.12 -3.83 -4.21
N LEU A 398 -4.30 -4.77 -4.64
CA LEU A 398 -3.37 -5.51 -3.81
C LEU A 398 -1.99 -4.91 -3.97
N PHE A 399 -1.21 -4.84 -2.90
CA PHE A 399 0.14 -4.27 -2.93
C PHE A 399 1.01 -4.85 -1.83
N SER A 400 2.32 -4.73 -1.99
CA SER A 400 3.29 -5.12 -0.98
C SER A 400 3.46 -3.99 0.03
N GLY A 401 3.29 -4.30 1.31
CA GLY A 401 3.47 -3.37 2.41
C GLY A 401 4.60 -3.83 3.33
N CYS A 402 5.61 -3.00 3.46
CA CYS A 402 6.87 -3.31 4.13
C CYS A 402 7.06 -2.52 5.42
N GLU A 403 7.49 -3.20 6.47
CA GLU A 403 7.96 -2.62 7.72
C GLU A 403 9.34 -3.20 8.04
N ASN A 404 10.38 -2.37 8.11
CA ASN A 404 11.76 -2.82 8.36
C ASN A 404 12.20 -3.98 7.47
N TYR A 405 11.89 -3.89 6.16
CA TYR A 405 12.16 -4.90 5.12
C TYR A 405 11.36 -6.19 5.19
N ASP A 406 10.57 -6.40 6.25
CA ASP A 406 9.58 -7.47 6.28
C ASP A 406 8.34 -7.00 5.53
N CYS A 407 8.04 -7.65 4.41
CA CYS A 407 6.90 -7.28 3.59
C CYS A 407 5.80 -8.33 3.64
N ASN A 408 4.59 -7.82 3.60
CA ASN A 408 3.38 -8.62 3.61
C ASN A 408 2.47 -8.13 2.50
N LEU A 409 1.50 -8.97 2.12
CA LEU A 409 0.48 -8.59 1.18
C LEU A 409 -0.59 -7.75 1.88
N TRP A 410 -0.94 -6.62 1.29
CA TRP A 410 -2.02 -5.74 1.70
C TRP A 410 -3.04 -5.57 0.59
N GLY A 411 -4.26 -5.20 0.95
CA GLY A 411 -5.32 -4.90 -0.01
C GLY A 411 -6.14 -3.68 0.40
N ILE A 412 -6.50 -2.87 -0.59
CA ILE A 412 -7.50 -1.80 -0.49
C ILE A 412 -8.73 -2.24 -1.29
N ARG A 413 -9.92 -2.00 -0.76
CA ARG A 413 -11.17 -2.20 -1.50
C ARG A 413 -11.48 -0.98 -2.35
N GLU A 414 -11.81 -1.21 -3.61
CA GLU A 414 -12.42 -0.21 -4.49
C GLU A 414 -13.94 -0.16 -4.22
N ALA A 415 -14.47 1.01 -3.85
CA ALA A 415 -15.88 1.16 -3.50
C ALA A 415 -16.76 1.55 -4.69
N TRP A 416 -18.02 1.09 -4.67
CA TRP A 416 -19.07 1.50 -5.62
C TRP A 416 -19.44 2.98 -5.42
N LYS A 417 -19.26 3.80 -6.47
CA LYS A 417 -19.31 5.28 -6.45
C LYS A 417 -20.61 5.94 -5.91
N TRP A 418 -21.71 5.22 -5.65
CA TRP A 418 -23.03 5.84 -5.42
C TRP A 418 -23.62 5.74 -4.00
N PHE A 419 -23.17 4.84 -3.12
CA PHE A 419 -23.84 4.65 -1.81
C PHE A 419 -22.95 4.39 -0.58
N ARG A 420 -21.63 4.25 -0.72
CA ARG A 420 -20.72 4.10 0.42
C ARG A 420 -19.51 5.01 0.25
N ARG A 421 -19.11 5.68 1.34
CA ARG A 421 -17.80 6.36 1.39
C ARG A 421 -16.73 5.31 1.16
N SER A 422 -15.85 5.55 0.19
CA SER A 422 -14.67 4.74 -0.05
C SER A 422 -13.78 4.83 1.20
N HIS A 423 -13.82 3.80 2.03
CA HIS A 423 -12.83 3.63 3.08
C HIS A 423 -11.69 2.87 2.42
N HIS A 424 -10.69 3.61 1.91
CA HIS A 424 -9.42 3.06 1.46
C HIS A 424 -8.57 2.62 2.67
N ASP A 425 -9.20 1.97 3.65
CA ASP A 425 -8.49 1.48 4.83
C ASP A 425 -7.74 0.22 4.39
N PRO A 426 -6.41 0.25 4.35
CA PRO A 426 -5.65 -0.89 3.86
C PRO A 426 -5.72 -2.03 4.88
N VAL A 427 -5.93 -3.25 4.38
CA VAL A 427 -6.01 -4.45 5.20
C VAL A 427 -4.82 -5.35 4.89
N GLN A 428 -4.06 -5.70 5.92
CA GLN A 428 -3.01 -6.71 5.81
C GLN A 428 -3.66 -8.09 5.63
N LEU A 429 -3.29 -8.79 4.55
CA LEU A 429 -3.84 -10.10 4.18
C LEU A 429 -2.98 -11.25 4.71
N THR A 430 -1.66 -11.06 4.79
CA THR A 430 -0.72 -12.10 5.22
C THR A 430 0.02 -11.69 6.49
N HIS A 431 0.35 -12.70 7.29
CA HIS A 431 1.19 -12.57 8.47
C HIS A 431 2.17 -13.75 8.51
N GLY A 432 3.43 -13.51 8.81
CA GLY A 432 4.40 -14.60 8.94
C GLY A 432 5.85 -14.14 9.08
N PRO A 433 6.77 -15.07 9.37
CA PRO A 433 8.21 -14.82 9.39
C PRO A 433 8.82 -14.75 7.99
N ASP A 434 8.10 -15.23 6.97
CA ASP A 434 8.51 -15.12 5.57
C ASP A 434 7.97 -13.82 5.00
N SER A 435 8.82 -13.08 4.30
CA SER A 435 8.38 -11.88 3.60
C SER A 435 7.65 -12.30 2.34
N LEU A 436 6.42 -11.81 2.16
CA LEU A 436 5.66 -11.99 0.92
C LEU A 436 5.62 -10.67 0.15
N HIS A 437 6.12 -10.69 -1.07
CA HIS A 437 6.21 -9.53 -1.96
C HIS A 437 5.64 -9.84 -3.34
N VAL A 438 5.24 -8.79 -4.05
CA VAL A 438 4.78 -8.77 -5.45
C VAL A 438 3.67 -9.79 -5.69
N ALA A 439 2.42 -9.34 -5.64
CA ALA A 439 1.28 -10.21 -5.94
C ALA A 439 0.71 -9.87 -7.32
N ILE A 440 0.61 -10.86 -8.20
CA ILE A 440 -0.21 -10.74 -9.40
C ILE A 440 -1.53 -11.49 -9.21
N PRO A 441 -2.67 -10.95 -9.65
CA PRO A 441 -3.91 -11.68 -9.67
C PRO A 441 -3.85 -12.80 -10.70
N ALA A 442 -4.51 -13.93 -10.39
CA ALA A 442 -4.92 -14.84 -11.45
C ALA A 442 -5.98 -14.17 -12.33
N GLU A 443 -6.03 -14.56 -13.60
CA GLU A 443 -6.98 -13.99 -14.57
C GLU A 443 -8.45 -14.16 -14.17
N THR A 444 -8.74 -15.21 -13.40
CA THR A 444 -10.09 -15.47 -12.92
C THR A 444 -10.09 -15.86 -11.44
N GLY A 445 -11.16 -15.45 -10.74
CA GLY A 445 -11.37 -15.75 -9.33
C GLY A 445 -10.59 -14.84 -8.38
N SER A 446 -10.35 -15.33 -7.18
CA SER A 446 -9.71 -14.61 -6.07
C SER A 446 -8.32 -15.15 -5.73
N ARG A 447 -7.70 -15.88 -6.67
CA ARG A 447 -6.35 -16.42 -6.51
C ARG A 447 -5.30 -15.38 -6.87
N VAL A 448 -4.20 -15.33 -6.14
CA VAL A 448 -3.04 -14.48 -6.44
C VAL A 448 -1.75 -15.28 -6.34
N PHE A 449 -0.73 -14.90 -7.11
CA PHE A 449 0.61 -15.47 -7.03
C PHE A 449 1.55 -14.48 -6.38
N ALA A 450 2.31 -14.91 -5.37
CA ALA A 450 3.25 -14.06 -4.65
C ALA A 450 4.59 -14.77 -4.45
N PHE A 451 5.66 -13.98 -4.41
CA PHE A 451 6.94 -14.49 -3.95
C PHE A 451 6.94 -14.54 -2.42
N SER A 452 7.42 -15.65 -1.88
CA SER A 452 7.83 -15.76 -0.49
C SER A 452 9.35 -15.79 -0.48
N PHE A 453 9.94 -14.90 0.30
CA PHE A 453 11.38 -14.75 0.42
C PHE A 453 11.81 -14.91 1.87
N ARG A 454 12.77 -15.80 2.08
CA ARG A 454 13.56 -15.87 3.31
C ARG A 454 15.01 -15.99 2.91
N SER A 455 15.82 -14.98 3.16
CA SER A 455 17.27 -15.09 3.03
C SER A 455 18.00 -14.84 4.34
N ASN A 456 19.11 -15.55 4.48
CA ASN A 456 20.11 -15.33 5.50
C ASN A 456 21.44 -15.05 4.80
N ARG A 457 22.05 -13.91 5.10
CA ARG A 457 23.36 -13.53 4.59
C ARG A 457 24.43 -13.81 5.63
N GLU A 458 25.38 -14.64 5.24
CA GLU A 458 26.51 -15.04 6.06
C GLU A 458 27.82 -14.61 5.40
N LEU A 459 28.68 -13.96 6.18
CA LEU A 459 30.04 -13.70 5.75
C LEU A 459 30.84 -14.99 5.93
N GLN A 460 31.53 -15.44 4.89
CA GLN A 460 32.42 -16.60 4.96
C GLN A 460 33.85 -16.19 4.61
N LYS A 461 34.81 -16.73 5.35
CA LYS A 461 36.22 -16.71 4.98
C LYS A 461 36.53 -18.02 4.27
N ILE A 462 37.01 -17.94 3.04
CA ILE A 462 37.33 -19.10 2.22
C ILE A 462 38.81 -19.11 1.90
N GLU A 463 39.45 -20.25 2.12
CA GLU A 463 40.80 -20.54 1.68
C GLU A 463 40.75 -21.12 0.26
N PRO A 464 41.15 -20.38 -0.78
CA PRO A 464 41.00 -20.84 -2.16
C PRO A 464 41.69 -22.18 -2.49
N PRO A 465 42.90 -22.50 -1.96
CA PRO A 465 43.57 -23.76 -2.29
C PRO A 465 42.88 -25.01 -1.71
N SER A 466 42.21 -24.88 -0.57
CA SER A 466 41.62 -26.00 0.19
C SER A 466 40.10 -26.05 0.08
N HIS A 467 39.47 -24.96 -0.40
CA HIS A 467 38.02 -24.73 -0.38
C HIS A 467 37.43 -24.81 1.04
N HIS A 468 38.27 -24.67 2.08
CA HIS A 468 37.82 -24.60 3.45
C HIS A 468 37.09 -23.27 3.70
N ALA A 469 35.90 -23.33 4.30
CA ALA A 469 35.05 -22.18 4.53
C ALA A 469 34.65 -22.07 6.00
N ASP A 470 34.99 -20.93 6.60
CA ASP A 470 34.59 -20.57 7.96
C ASP A 470 33.48 -19.53 7.91
N THR A 471 32.33 -19.81 8.53
CA THR A 471 31.27 -18.82 8.72
C THR A 471 31.68 -17.84 9.81
N LEU A 472 31.71 -16.56 9.45
CA LEU A 472 31.98 -15.43 10.33
C LEU A 472 30.66 -14.75 10.69
N ILE A 473 30.62 -14.11 11.85
CA ILE A 473 29.46 -13.32 12.33
C ILE A 473 28.11 -14.04 12.15
N PRO A 474 27.94 -15.26 12.69
CA PRO A 474 26.72 -16.04 12.49
C PRO A 474 25.48 -15.28 13.01
N ASN A 475 24.37 -15.39 12.28
CA ASN A 475 23.09 -14.74 12.60
C ASN A 475 23.14 -13.20 12.62
N ALA A 476 24.09 -12.58 11.90
CA ALA A 476 24.14 -11.13 11.75
C ALA A 476 23.32 -10.62 10.55
N ASN A 477 22.90 -11.52 9.63
CA ASN A 477 22.28 -11.18 8.34
C ASN A 477 22.99 -10.00 7.66
N ALA A 478 24.31 -10.09 7.59
CA ALA A 478 25.20 -8.98 7.29
C ALA A 478 25.18 -8.61 5.81
N GLU A 479 25.19 -7.31 5.50
CA GLU A 479 25.42 -6.81 4.15
C GLU A 479 26.72 -5.99 4.08
N LEU A 480 27.38 -6.01 2.91
CA LEU A 480 28.56 -5.19 2.60
C LEU A 480 29.65 -5.28 3.68
N ALA A 481 29.91 -6.50 4.17
CA ALA A 481 30.75 -6.69 5.33
C ALA A 481 32.23 -6.46 5.02
N SER A 482 32.96 -5.91 5.99
CA SER A 482 34.38 -5.58 5.86
C SER A 482 35.12 -5.98 7.12
N VAL A 483 36.18 -6.78 6.97
CA VAL A 483 37.00 -7.27 8.09
C VAL A 483 38.11 -6.27 8.39
N SER A 484 38.38 -6.05 9.68
CA SER A 484 39.45 -5.15 10.12
C SER A 484 40.82 -5.63 9.65
N PRO A 485 41.82 -4.73 9.52
CA PRO A 485 43.16 -5.10 9.08
C PRO A 485 43.84 -6.19 9.93
N ASP A 486 43.50 -6.28 11.22
CA ASP A 486 43.99 -7.30 12.16
C ASP A 486 43.20 -8.62 12.13
N GLY A 487 42.08 -8.67 11.41
CA GLY A 487 41.24 -9.87 11.28
C GLY A 487 40.30 -10.16 12.46
N HIS A 488 40.24 -9.30 13.49
CA HIS A 488 39.49 -9.59 14.71
C HIS A 488 38.07 -9.01 14.75
N LEU A 489 37.81 -7.97 13.96
CA LEU A 489 36.54 -7.26 13.94
C LEU A 489 35.93 -7.31 12.54
N ALA A 490 34.60 -7.24 12.49
CA ALA A 490 33.84 -7.07 11.27
C ALA A 490 32.98 -5.81 11.36
N LEU A 491 32.87 -5.11 10.24
CA LEU A 491 31.80 -4.15 9.97
C LEU A 491 30.80 -4.79 9.04
N TYR A 492 29.54 -4.45 9.22
CA TYR A 492 28.48 -4.85 8.31
C TYR A 492 27.30 -3.90 8.45
N THR A 493 26.53 -3.79 7.38
CA THR A 493 25.24 -3.13 7.42
C THR A 493 24.18 -4.16 7.83
N ASP A 494 23.38 -3.82 8.82
CA ASP A 494 22.25 -4.63 9.26
C ASP A 494 21.02 -4.28 8.41
N ARG A 495 20.46 -5.29 7.72
CA ARG A 495 19.42 -5.07 6.71
C ARG A 495 18.17 -4.37 7.27
N PRO A 496 17.56 -4.74 8.41
CA PRO A 496 16.25 -4.22 8.84
C PRO A 496 16.15 -2.70 8.96
N ASP A 497 17.24 -2.00 9.22
CA ASP A 497 17.23 -0.53 9.32
C ASP A 497 18.42 0.16 8.65
N GLY A 498 19.22 -0.60 7.88
CA GLY A 498 20.36 -0.09 7.11
C GLY A 498 21.50 0.47 7.96
N SER A 499 21.54 0.17 9.26
CA SER A 499 22.55 0.74 10.14
C SER A 499 23.86 -0.01 10.08
N LEU A 500 24.95 0.72 10.31
CA LEU A 500 26.29 0.17 10.39
C LEU A 500 26.53 -0.40 11.78
N TRP A 501 26.99 -1.65 11.82
CA TRP A 501 27.35 -2.36 13.02
C TRP A 501 28.80 -2.80 12.98
N ARG A 502 29.37 -2.95 14.17
CA ARG A 502 30.66 -3.58 14.42
C ARG A 502 30.46 -4.76 15.35
N SER A 503 31.18 -5.85 15.13
CA SER A 503 31.26 -6.97 16.07
C SER A 503 32.65 -7.59 16.04
N SER A 504 32.94 -8.48 16.99
CA SER A 504 34.02 -9.46 16.80
C SER A 504 33.64 -10.45 15.70
N ILE A 505 34.66 -11.13 15.15
CA ILE A 505 34.49 -12.03 14.00
C ILE A 505 33.60 -13.26 14.31
N ASP A 506 33.45 -13.61 15.59
CA ASP A 506 32.54 -14.64 16.11
C ASP A 506 31.10 -14.13 16.32
N GLY A 507 30.83 -12.84 16.02
CA GLY A 507 29.53 -12.20 16.17
C GLY A 507 29.23 -11.66 17.57
N ALA A 508 30.17 -11.77 18.53
CA ALA A 508 30.04 -11.18 19.86
C ALA A 508 30.32 -9.66 19.87
N GLN A 509 30.13 -9.03 21.03
CA GLN A 509 30.43 -7.61 21.27
C GLN A 509 29.85 -6.65 20.22
N ARG A 510 28.60 -6.87 19.82
CA ARG A 510 27.91 -6.07 18.80
C ARG A 510 27.74 -4.63 19.27
N LEU A 511 28.25 -3.70 18.48
CA LEU A 511 28.14 -2.26 18.68
C LEU A 511 27.50 -1.63 17.45
N ARG A 512 26.38 -0.95 17.66
CA ARG A 512 25.72 -0.17 16.63
C ARG A 512 26.39 1.19 16.47
N LEU A 513 26.89 1.48 15.27
CA LEU A 513 27.66 2.70 14.97
C LEU A 513 26.81 3.82 14.38
N THR A 514 25.77 3.48 13.61
CA THR A 514 24.80 4.45 13.08
C THR A 514 23.38 4.11 13.51
N LYS A 515 22.47 5.08 13.38
CA LYS A 515 21.06 4.93 13.76
C LYS A 515 20.16 5.37 12.59
N PRO A 516 18.91 4.87 12.52
CA PRO A 516 18.00 5.23 11.46
C PRO A 516 17.64 6.71 11.61
N PRO A 517 17.25 7.39 10.53
CA PRO A 517 17.01 6.84 9.19
C PRO A 517 18.26 6.81 8.29
N LEU A 518 19.48 6.95 8.83
CA LEU A 518 20.68 6.92 7.98
C LEU A 518 20.99 5.48 7.54
N VAL A 519 20.94 5.22 6.24
CA VAL A 519 21.36 3.96 5.63
C VAL A 519 22.84 4.05 5.28
N ALA A 520 23.63 3.10 5.76
CA ALA A 520 25.08 3.02 5.55
C ALA A 520 25.44 1.91 4.55
N SER A 521 26.39 2.19 3.67
CA SER A 521 26.93 1.26 2.68
C SER A 521 28.43 1.46 2.47
N ALA A 522 29.07 0.46 1.85
CA ALA A 522 30.50 0.45 1.52
C ALA A 522 31.42 0.90 2.69
N PRO A 523 31.38 0.21 3.86
CA PRO A 523 32.24 0.58 4.98
C PRO A 523 33.70 0.15 4.78
N HIS A 524 34.62 1.06 5.09
CA HIS A 524 36.07 0.88 4.99
C HIS A 524 36.77 1.25 6.29
N TRP A 525 37.60 0.32 6.77
CA TRP A 525 38.48 0.55 7.91
C TRP A 525 39.64 1.45 7.53
N SER A 526 40.04 2.34 8.43
CA SER A 526 41.37 2.94 8.38
C SER A 526 42.44 1.87 8.59
N ARG A 527 43.65 2.14 8.10
CA ARG A 527 44.83 1.27 8.22
C ARG A 527 45.13 0.83 9.65
N ASP A 528 44.93 1.72 10.61
CA ASP A 528 45.17 1.48 12.03
C ASP A 528 43.96 0.87 12.76
N GLY A 529 42.85 0.62 12.04
CA GLY A 529 41.61 0.06 12.59
C GLY A 529 40.82 0.99 13.51
N LYS A 530 41.22 2.26 13.66
CA LYS A 530 40.61 3.19 14.63
C LYS A 530 39.47 4.02 14.06
N GLN A 531 39.40 4.16 12.75
CA GLN A 531 38.38 4.94 12.07
C GLN A 531 37.67 4.12 11.01
N ILE A 532 36.45 4.54 10.72
CA ILE A 532 35.58 3.91 9.74
C ILE A 532 35.11 5.00 8.81
N LEU A 533 35.27 4.78 7.51
CA LEU A 533 34.73 5.58 6.42
C LEU A 533 33.58 4.80 5.79
N PHE A 534 32.49 5.45 5.44
CA PHE A 534 31.36 4.79 4.80
C PHE A 534 30.54 5.78 3.99
N THR A 535 29.82 5.26 3.00
CA THR A 535 28.79 6.01 2.28
C THR A 535 27.51 5.97 3.09
N GLY A 536 26.88 7.12 3.30
CA GLY A 536 25.62 7.22 4.02
C GLY A 536 24.62 8.10 3.28
N ALA A 537 23.38 7.66 3.23
CA ALA A 537 22.28 8.49 2.75
C ALA A 537 21.15 8.48 3.77
N ARG A 538 20.65 9.68 4.09
CA ARG A 538 19.32 9.79 4.64
C ARG A 538 18.33 9.72 3.47
N PRO A 539 17.15 9.17 3.69
CA PRO A 539 16.14 9.15 2.67
C PRO A 539 15.85 10.55 2.09
N GLY A 540 15.66 10.63 0.77
CA GLY A 540 15.49 11.89 0.04
C GLY A 540 16.74 12.78 -0.05
N SER A 541 17.86 12.40 0.57
CA SER A 541 19.12 13.15 0.56
C SER A 541 20.14 12.50 -0.39
N MET A 542 21.10 13.28 -0.88
CA MET A 542 22.21 12.75 -1.66
C MET A 542 23.12 11.86 -0.79
N HIS A 543 23.72 10.84 -1.39
CA HIS A 543 24.76 10.05 -0.74
C HIS A 543 25.96 10.92 -0.37
N GLN A 544 26.38 10.81 0.89
CA GLN A 544 27.51 11.52 1.47
C GLN A 544 28.53 10.52 1.98
N ILE A 545 29.77 10.96 2.15
CA ILE A 545 30.82 10.19 2.81
C ILE A 545 30.94 10.67 4.25
N TYR A 546 30.87 9.74 5.18
CA TYR A 546 31.01 9.98 6.62
C TYR A 546 32.18 9.20 7.17
N PHE A 547 32.77 9.73 8.25
CA PHE A 547 33.66 8.95 9.09
C PHE A 547 33.33 9.07 10.58
N LEU A 548 33.64 8.02 11.34
CA LEU A 548 33.51 7.97 12.79
C LEU A 548 34.55 7.01 13.39
N SER A 549 34.69 7.03 14.72
CA SER A 549 35.62 6.13 15.44
C SER A 549 35.12 4.68 15.43
N ALA A 550 36.01 3.70 15.37
CA ALA A 550 35.65 2.28 15.45
C ALA A 550 34.91 1.92 16.75
N ASP A 551 35.16 2.65 17.83
CA ASP A 551 34.48 2.50 19.12
C ASP A 551 33.14 3.24 19.21
N GLY A 552 32.68 3.81 18.09
CA GLY A 552 31.50 4.67 18.01
C GLY A 552 31.78 6.12 18.39
N GLY A 553 30.74 6.95 18.36
CA GLY A 553 30.82 8.37 18.69
C GLY A 553 30.19 9.25 17.62
N ALA A 554 30.56 10.53 17.62
CA ALA A 554 30.02 11.50 16.67
C ALA A 554 30.57 11.24 15.25
N MET A 555 29.66 11.02 14.29
CA MET A 555 30.00 10.96 12.88
C MET A 555 30.22 12.36 12.29
N ARG A 556 31.09 12.46 11.28
CA ARG A 556 31.39 13.70 10.56
C ARG A 556 31.29 13.48 9.07
N ALA A 557 30.63 14.39 8.36
CA ALA A 557 30.62 14.40 6.90
C ALA A 557 31.99 14.87 6.38
N VAL A 558 32.47 14.22 5.32
CA VAL A 558 33.69 14.60 4.60
C VAL A 558 33.38 15.64 3.52
N LEU A 559 32.20 15.55 2.90
CA LEU A 559 31.81 16.33 1.74
C LEU A 559 30.92 17.52 2.11
N PRO A 560 30.95 18.61 1.32
CA PRO A 560 29.89 19.61 1.34
C PRO A 560 28.55 19.03 0.86
N GLU A 561 27.44 19.53 1.39
CA GLU A 561 26.08 19.02 1.07
C GLU A 561 25.69 19.14 -0.41
N SER A 562 26.37 19.98 -1.20
CA SER A 562 26.08 20.17 -2.63
C SER A 562 26.66 19.07 -3.52
N ARG A 563 27.45 18.13 -2.97
CA ARG A 563 28.10 17.06 -3.72
C ARG A 563 27.60 15.71 -3.31
N GLU A 564 27.46 14.82 -4.28
CA GLU A 564 27.08 13.42 -4.07
C GLU A 564 28.30 12.54 -4.27
N ALA A 565 28.49 11.53 -3.43
CA ALA A 565 29.54 10.54 -3.59
C ALA A 565 29.01 9.12 -3.46
N SER A 566 29.61 8.22 -4.23
CA SER A 566 29.20 6.81 -4.27
C SER A 566 30.10 5.91 -3.40
N ASP A 567 31.39 6.20 -3.32
CA ASP A 567 32.38 5.36 -2.64
C ASP A 567 33.64 6.15 -2.31
N ALA A 568 34.39 5.74 -1.29
CA ALA A 568 35.63 6.36 -0.86
C ALA A 568 36.57 5.38 -0.14
N ASP A 569 37.87 5.71 -0.13
CA ASP A 569 38.90 4.92 0.55
C ASP A 569 40.00 5.82 1.15
N TRP A 570 40.70 5.32 2.17
CA TRP A 570 41.77 6.04 2.84
C TRP A 570 43.08 5.95 2.05
N SER A 571 43.86 7.03 2.07
CA SER A 571 45.28 6.90 1.75
C SER A 571 46.00 6.04 2.80
N PRO A 572 47.09 5.34 2.46
CA PRO A 572 47.76 4.43 3.40
C PRO A 572 48.33 5.11 4.66
N ASP A 573 48.60 6.40 4.58
CA ASP A 573 49.06 7.24 5.69
C ASP A 573 47.91 7.92 6.46
N GLY A 574 46.66 7.75 6.02
CA GLY A 574 45.46 8.34 6.62
C GLY A 574 45.34 9.86 6.45
N THR A 575 46.23 10.50 5.68
CA THR A 575 46.23 11.96 5.52
C THR A 575 45.23 12.45 4.46
N GLN A 576 44.83 11.57 3.57
CA GLN A 576 43.95 11.84 2.44
C GLN A 576 42.87 10.78 2.30
N ILE A 577 41.83 11.14 1.56
CA ILE A 577 40.74 10.24 1.19
C ILE A 577 40.56 10.34 -0.33
N VAL A 578 40.53 9.21 -1.01
CA VAL A 578 40.11 9.15 -2.42
C VAL A 578 38.60 8.93 -2.47
N VAL A 579 37.88 9.73 -3.25
CA VAL A 579 36.42 9.76 -3.28
C VAL A 579 35.92 9.75 -4.72
N SER A 580 34.97 8.88 -5.04
CA SER A 580 34.16 8.98 -6.26
C SER A 580 32.98 9.90 -6.00
N MET A 581 32.99 11.10 -6.61
CA MET A 581 31.92 12.09 -6.42
C MET A 581 31.49 12.74 -7.73
N ARG A 582 30.32 13.38 -7.68
CA ARG A 582 29.81 14.26 -8.73
C ARG A 582 29.11 15.48 -8.14
N GLU A 583 29.00 16.52 -8.95
CA GLU A 583 28.11 17.65 -8.67
C GLU A 583 26.94 17.57 -9.64
N GLN A 584 25.85 16.92 -9.22
CA GLN A 584 24.77 16.44 -10.09
C GLN A 584 24.25 17.50 -11.10
N LYS A 585 24.21 18.78 -10.68
CA LYS A 585 23.69 19.89 -11.51
C LYS A 585 24.65 20.39 -12.59
N THR A 586 25.96 20.33 -12.35
CA THR A 586 26.97 20.96 -13.21
C THR A 586 27.82 19.90 -13.92
N GLN A 587 28.03 18.76 -13.28
CA GLN A 587 28.91 17.67 -13.71
C GLN A 587 28.24 16.34 -13.35
N PRO A 588 27.38 15.80 -14.22
CA PRO A 588 26.55 14.63 -13.89
C PRO A 588 27.32 13.31 -13.84
N LYS A 589 28.51 13.25 -14.47
CA LYS A 589 29.40 12.09 -14.39
C LYS A 589 30.21 12.11 -13.10
N PHE A 590 30.39 10.94 -12.50
CA PHE A 590 31.32 10.77 -11.40
C PHE A 590 32.76 11.04 -11.84
N GLY A 591 33.60 11.47 -10.91
CA GLY A 591 35.05 11.54 -11.07
C GLY A 591 35.73 11.17 -9.77
N ILE A 592 37.02 10.87 -9.84
CA ILE A 592 37.81 10.48 -8.68
C ILE A 592 38.59 11.67 -8.16
N TYR A 593 38.32 12.04 -6.92
CA TYR A 593 38.92 13.20 -6.27
C TYR A 593 39.73 12.76 -5.06
N LEU A 594 40.82 13.49 -4.80
CA LEU A 594 41.58 13.41 -3.57
C LEU A 594 41.12 14.52 -2.64
N PHE A 595 40.85 14.15 -1.38
CA PHE A 595 40.57 15.07 -0.30
C PHE A 595 41.72 15.06 0.69
N LYS A 596 42.23 16.25 1.02
CA LYS A 596 43.23 16.40 2.08
C LYS A 596 42.60 17.01 3.32
N SER A 597 42.44 16.21 4.38
CA SER A 597 41.71 16.61 5.59
C SER A 597 42.37 17.77 6.33
N SER A 598 43.71 17.89 6.27
CA SER A 598 44.47 18.95 6.95
C SER A 598 44.27 20.34 6.35
N THR A 599 44.02 20.43 5.03
CA THR A 599 43.88 21.70 4.31
C THR A 599 42.45 21.95 3.82
N GLY A 600 41.60 20.92 3.78
CA GLY A 600 40.27 20.98 3.17
C GLY A 600 40.30 21.03 1.63
N GLU A 601 41.45 20.74 1.02
CA GLU A 601 41.66 20.84 -0.42
C GLU A 601 41.12 19.62 -1.17
N TRP A 602 40.53 19.87 -2.34
CA TRP A 602 40.02 18.85 -3.26
C TRP A 602 40.76 18.91 -4.59
N THR A 603 41.26 17.77 -5.05
CA THR A 603 41.97 17.64 -6.34
C THR A 603 41.34 16.55 -7.18
N LEU A 604 40.90 16.87 -8.40
CA LEU A 604 40.44 15.85 -9.36
C LEU A 604 41.64 15.08 -9.91
N LEU A 605 41.62 13.75 -9.87
CA LEU A 605 42.61 12.94 -10.57
C LEU A 605 42.46 13.14 -12.08
N PRO A 606 43.55 13.39 -12.84
CA PRO A 606 43.49 13.56 -14.28
C PRO A 606 42.76 12.41 -14.96
N GLU A 607 41.96 12.72 -15.99
CA GLU A 607 41.28 11.72 -16.83
C GLU A 607 40.38 10.71 -16.06
N SER A 608 39.96 11.04 -14.85
CA SER A 608 39.15 10.14 -14.00
C SER A 608 37.64 10.30 -14.12
N ARG A 609 37.15 11.14 -15.05
CA ARG A 609 35.71 11.34 -15.24
C ARG A 609 35.08 10.10 -15.87
N GLY A 610 33.97 9.65 -15.31
CA GLY A 610 33.32 8.38 -15.63
C GLY A 610 33.91 7.18 -14.89
N LEU A 611 34.75 7.39 -13.87
CA LEU A 611 35.30 6.33 -13.02
C LEU A 611 34.68 6.35 -11.62
N VAL A 612 34.56 5.17 -11.00
CA VAL A 612 33.90 4.91 -9.71
C VAL A 612 34.66 3.86 -8.88
N ALA A 613 34.20 3.63 -7.63
CA ALA A 613 34.74 2.64 -6.69
C ALA A 613 36.27 2.69 -6.49
N PRO A 614 36.85 3.85 -6.13
CA PRO A 614 38.29 3.99 -6.01
C PRO A 614 38.85 3.24 -4.80
N ARG A 615 40.02 2.63 -4.97
CA ARG A 615 40.74 1.90 -3.91
C ARG A 615 42.22 2.21 -3.93
N TRP A 616 42.73 2.74 -2.82
CA TRP A 616 44.12 3.11 -2.71
C TRP A 616 44.98 1.86 -2.47
N SER A 617 46.04 1.72 -3.25
CA SER A 617 47.02 0.66 -3.04
C SER A 617 47.71 0.80 -1.67
N PRO A 618 48.02 -0.32 -1.00
CA PRO A 618 48.69 -0.30 0.29
C PRO A 618 50.01 0.44 0.40
N ASN A 619 50.77 0.51 -0.69
CA ASN A 619 52.04 1.23 -0.74
C ASN A 619 51.90 2.71 -1.12
N GLY A 620 50.68 3.17 -1.42
CA GLY A 620 50.38 4.57 -1.73
C GLY A 620 50.61 4.96 -3.18
N ARG A 621 51.20 4.10 -4.02
CA ARG A 621 51.63 4.44 -5.38
C ARG A 621 50.50 4.46 -6.41
N TYR A 622 49.45 3.68 -6.18
CA TYR A 622 48.37 3.48 -7.14
C TYR A 622 46.98 3.70 -6.55
N VAL A 623 46.03 4.00 -7.44
CA VAL A 623 44.58 3.92 -7.20
C VAL A 623 43.96 3.00 -8.25
N ALA A 624 43.24 1.96 -7.82
CA ALA A 624 42.40 1.16 -8.69
C ALA A 624 40.99 1.76 -8.74
N ALA A 625 40.31 1.65 -9.86
CA ALA A 625 38.93 2.11 -10.04
C ALA A 625 38.22 1.33 -11.14
N LEU A 626 36.90 1.39 -11.16
CA LEU A 626 36.07 0.86 -12.25
C LEU A 626 35.60 2.00 -13.15
N ASP A 627 35.21 1.71 -14.38
CA ASP A 627 34.39 2.63 -15.15
C ASP A 627 32.92 2.64 -14.69
N GLU A 628 32.16 3.67 -15.05
CA GLU A 628 30.75 3.85 -14.63
C GLU A 628 29.81 2.71 -15.05
N THR A 629 30.24 1.89 -16.02
CA THR A 629 29.53 0.70 -16.48
C THR A 629 29.95 -0.58 -15.76
N ASN A 630 30.99 -0.53 -14.91
CA ASN A 630 31.58 -1.68 -14.23
C ASN A 630 32.05 -2.79 -15.20
N HIS A 631 32.54 -2.43 -16.39
CA HIS A 631 33.09 -3.41 -17.35
C HIS A 631 34.61 -3.46 -17.31
N ARG A 632 35.26 -2.36 -16.91
CA ARG A 632 36.72 -2.25 -16.96
C ARG A 632 37.28 -1.89 -15.59
N LEU A 633 38.37 -2.57 -15.23
CA LEU A 633 39.21 -2.25 -14.09
C LEU A 633 40.41 -1.42 -14.57
N LEU A 634 40.53 -0.21 -14.04
CA LEU A 634 41.60 0.73 -14.36
C LEU A 634 42.50 0.97 -13.15
N LEU A 635 43.75 1.35 -13.43
CA LEU A 635 44.78 1.63 -12.45
C LEU A 635 45.48 2.95 -12.75
N TYR A 636 45.44 3.87 -11.82
CA TYR A 636 46.22 5.10 -11.85
C TYR A 636 47.58 4.90 -11.18
N ASP A 637 48.66 5.38 -11.80
CA ASP A 637 50.01 5.41 -11.22
C ASP A 637 50.40 6.85 -10.90
N PHE A 638 50.57 7.19 -9.62
CA PHE A 638 50.95 8.53 -9.20
C PHE A 638 52.35 8.95 -9.69
N GLN A 639 53.22 8.01 -10.02
CA GLN A 639 54.55 8.34 -10.57
C GLN A 639 54.50 8.67 -12.06
N MET A 640 53.59 8.01 -12.80
CA MET A 640 53.47 8.19 -14.25
C MET A 640 52.36 9.17 -14.63
N GLU A 641 51.49 9.52 -13.67
CA GLU A 641 50.30 10.35 -13.84
C GLU A 641 49.36 9.85 -14.95
N LYS A 642 49.19 8.53 -15.04
CA LYS A 642 48.41 7.89 -16.09
C LYS A 642 47.54 6.75 -15.58
N TRP A 643 46.37 6.64 -16.19
CA TRP A 643 45.51 5.47 -16.11
C TRP A 643 45.95 4.39 -17.09
N ARG A 644 45.78 3.14 -16.69
CA ARG A 644 45.94 1.97 -17.55
C ARG A 644 44.87 0.95 -17.22
N GLU A 645 44.37 0.29 -18.26
CA GLU A 645 43.43 -0.81 -18.11
C GLU A 645 44.17 -2.06 -17.62
N MET A 646 43.55 -2.77 -16.67
CA MET A 646 44.09 -3.95 -16.02
C MET A 646 43.29 -5.21 -16.33
N ALA A 647 41.97 -5.09 -16.43
CA ALA A 647 41.07 -6.19 -16.75
C ALA A 647 39.74 -5.68 -17.33
N GLU A 648 39.03 -6.57 -18.03
CA GLU A 648 37.68 -6.38 -18.57
C GLU A 648 36.82 -7.58 -18.17
N GLY A 649 35.52 -7.38 -17.98
CA GLY A 649 34.55 -8.45 -17.69
C GLY A 649 33.09 -8.04 -17.87
N GLY A 650 32.18 -8.96 -17.56
CA GLY A 650 30.74 -8.78 -17.75
C GLY A 650 30.14 -7.79 -16.77
N LEU A 651 30.38 -7.96 -15.46
CA LEU A 651 30.01 -6.97 -14.44
C LEU A 651 30.97 -7.07 -13.26
N LEU A 652 31.93 -6.15 -13.19
CA LEU A 652 32.97 -6.17 -12.18
C LEU A 652 32.47 -5.60 -10.84
N GLY A 653 32.73 -6.35 -9.78
CA GLY A 653 32.59 -5.89 -8.40
C GLY A 653 33.76 -5.00 -7.96
N ALA A 654 33.62 -4.34 -6.80
CA ALA A 654 34.64 -3.45 -6.26
C ALA A 654 36.02 -4.13 -6.15
N PRO A 655 37.12 -3.45 -6.51
CA PRO A 655 38.45 -4.04 -6.46
C PRO A 655 38.98 -4.13 -5.02
N TYR A 656 39.82 -5.12 -4.73
CA TYR A 656 40.47 -5.28 -3.43
C TYR A 656 41.96 -5.55 -3.57
N TRP A 657 42.77 -4.81 -2.82
CA TRP A 657 44.22 -4.91 -2.89
C TRP A 657 44.77 -6.04 -2.02
N THR A 658 45.75 -6.78 -2.55
CA THR A 658 46.67 -7.54 -1.70
C THR A 658 47.45 -6.62 -0.78
N SER A 659 47.77 -7.07 0.44
CA SER A 659 48.53 -6.31 1.44
C SER A 659 49.85 -5.73 0.93
N GLY A 660 50.55 -6.45 0.04
CA GLY A 660 51.80 -6.01 -0.60
C GLY A 660 51.65 -5.12 -1.84
N SER A 661 50.43 -4.76 -2.26
CA SER A 661 50.14 -4.02 -3.51
C SER A 661 50.60 -4.75 -4.80
N ALA A 662 50.84 -6.05 -4.74
CA ALA A 662 51.35 -6.83 -5.88
C ALA A 662 50.26 -7.20 -6.89
N ALA A 663 49.01 -7.30 -6.43
CA ALA A 663 47.85 -7.67 -7.23
C ALA A 663 46.55 -7.05 -6.69
N ILE A 664 45.54 -7.00 -7.57
CA ILE A 664 44.16 -6.59 -7.29
C ILE A 664 43.23 -7.78 -7.52
N TYR A 665 42.33 -8.03 -6.58
CA TYR A 665 41.25 -8.98 -6.71
C TYR A 665 39.96 -8.27 -7.13
N PHE A 666 39.14 -8.93 -7.94
CA PHE A 666 37.83 -8.47 -8.33
C PHE A 666 36.95 -9.67 -8.68
N GLN A 667 35.63 -9.50 -8.57
CA GLN A 667 34.66 -10.52 -8.98
C GLN A 667 34.03 -10.09 -10.31
N ASP A 668 33.81 -11.04 -11.23
CA ASP A 668 32.88 -10.85 -12.34
C ASP A 668 31.55 -11.51 -11.99
N GLN A 669 30.52 -10.69 -11.75
CA GLN A 669 29.22 -11.13 -11.28
C GLN A 669 28.37 -11.77 -12.38
N LEU A 670 28.68 -11.50 -13.66
CA LEU A 670 28.04 -12.14 -14.81
C LEU A 670 28.85 -13.32 -15.36
N ASP A 671 30.00 -13.64 -14.76
CA ASP A 671 30.71 -14.89 -15.06
C ASP A 671 29.85 -16.09 -14.64
N SER A 672 29.88 -17.16 -15.45
CA SER A 672 29.01 -18.31 -15.24
C SER A 672 29.17 -19.01 -13.88
N GLN A 673 30.30 -18.82 -13.22
CA GLN A 673 30.60 -19.36 -11.89
C GLN A 673 30.79 -18.25 -10.85
N GLN A 674 30.40 -17.00 -11.18
CA GLN A 674 30.60 -15.77 -10.41
C GLN A 674 32.03 -15.69 -9.86
N ALA A 675 32.99 -15.95 -10.74
CA ALA A 675 34.36 -16.18 -10.35
C ALA A 675 35.06 -14.93 -9.80
N ILE A 676 35.96 -15.16 -8.85
CA ILE A 676 36.86 -14.17 -8.31
C ILE A 676 38.19 -14.30 -9.05
N TYR A 677 38.61 -13.20 -9.64
CA TYR A 677 39.84 -13.06 -10.40
C TYR A 677 40.87 -12.25 -9.63
N ARG A 678 42.14 -12.46 -9.97
CA ARG A 678 43.27 -11.68 -9.50
C ARG A 678 44.07 -11.21 -10.70
N VAL A 679 44.35 -9.91 -10.76
CA VAL A 679 45.26 -9.32 -11.74
C VAL A 679 46.57 -8.90 -11.07
N GLN A 680 47.69 -9.39 -11.61
CA GLN A 680 49.03 -9.04 -11.15
C GLN A 680 49.45 -7.67 -11.70
N ILE A 681 49.97 -6.78 -10.84
CA ILE A 681 50.37 -5.43 -11.28
C ILE A 681 51.58 -5.45 -12.21
N ALA A 682 52.54 -6.35 -11.96
CA ALA A 682 53.82 -6.37 -12.67
C ALA A 682 53.70 -6.79 -14.15
N ASN A 683 52.88 -7.80 -14.45
CA ASN A 683 52.77 -8.40 -15.78
C ASN A 683 51.34 -8.38 -16.36
N ARG A 684 50.35 -7.88 -15.61
CA ARG A 684 48.93 -7.82 -15.99
C ARG A 684 48.30 -9.20 -16.30
N GLN A 685 48.87 -10.27 -15.76
CA GLN A 685 48.20 -11.57 -15.85
C GLN A 685 46.98 -11.59 -14.96
N VAL A 686 45.85 -11.89 -15.57
CA VAL A 686 44.58 -12.17 -14.89
C VAL A 686 44.47 -13.67 -14.71
N GLU A 687 44.27 -14.11 -13.48
CA GLU A 687 44.07 -15.51 -13.14
C GLU A 687 42.82 -15.67 -12.28
N ARG A 688 42.11 -16.77 -12.49
CA ARG A 688 40.96 -17.13 -11.67
C ARG A 688 41.44 -17.73 -10.35
N VAL A 689 41.01 -17.16 -9.23
CA VAL A 689 41.41 -17.61 -7.89
C VAL A 689 40.37 -18.50 -7.26
N PHE A 690 39.10 -18.16 -7.40
CA PHE A 690 38.01 -18.90 -6.78
C PHE A 690 36.75 -18.85 -7.66
N SER A 691 35.87 -19.83 -7.54
CA SER A 691 34.61 -19.89 -8.25
C SER A 691 33.50 -20.15 -7.25
N CYS A 692 32.58 -19.19 -7.13
CA CYS A 692 31.42 -19.34 -6.26
C CYS A 692 30.50 -20.46 -6.72
N GLY A 693 30.56 -20.88 -8.01
CA GLY A 693 29.74 -21.96 -8.56
C GLY A 693 29.65 -23.24 -7.72
N GLU A 694 30.69 -23.62 -6.98
CA GLU A 694 30.62 -24.78 -6.06
C GLU A 694 29.75 -24.52 -4.82
N ILE A 695 29.81 -23.31 -4.26
CA ILE A 695 28.93 -22.86 -3.17
C ILE A 695 27.48 -22.84 -3.68
N LEU A 696 27.28 -22.31 -4.89
CA LEU A 696 25.98 -22.13 -5.53
C LEU A 696 25.28 -23.45 -5.91
N ARG A 697 26.03 -24.55 -6.10
CA ARG A 697 25.44 -25.89 -6.33
C ARG A 697 24.70 -26.45 -5.12
N SER A 698 25.05 -25.99 -3.91
CA SER A 698 24.54 -26.57 -2.65
C SER A 698 23.25 -25.91 -2.14
N SER A 699 22.93 -24.72 -2.62
CA SER A 699 21.75 -23.94 -2.26
C SER A 699 21.61 -22.79 -3.25
N PRO A 700 20.39 -22.35 -3.58
CA PRO A 700 20.24 -21.04 -4.19
C PRO A 700 20.89 -19.99 -3.31
N ALA A 701 21.90 -19.34 -3.89
CA ALA A 701 22.67 -18.37 -3.18
C ALA A 701 23.17 -17.27 -4.11
N HIS A 702 23.38 -16.08 -3.56
CA HIS A 702 24.23 -15.08 -4.20
C HIS A 702 25.56 -15.06 -3.46
N CYS A 703 26.65 -15.05 -4.22
CA CYS A 703 28.00 -14.97 -3.70
C CYS A 703 28.57 -13.61 -4.06
N ILE A 704 28.81 -12.76 -3.06
CA ILE A 704 29.34 -11.41 -3.27
C ILE A 704 30.73 -11.34 -2.65
N PHE A 705 31.73 -11.03 -3.45
CA PHE A 705 33.09 -10.85 -2.97
C PHE A 705 33.19 -9.58 -2.09
N SER A 706 33.70 -9.75 -0.86
CA SER A 706 33.70 -8.72 0.18
C SER A 706 35.11 -8.32 0.63
N GLY A 707 36.15 -8.95 0.10
CA GLY A 707 37.55 -8.56 0.29
C GLY A 707 38.53 -9.71 0.46
N VAL A 708 39.77 -9.37 0.74
CA VAL A 708 40.88 -10.34 0.85
C VAL A 708 41.58 -10.21 2.20
N ALA A 709 41.90 -11.34 2.80
CA ALA A 709 42.65 -11.44 4.05
C ALA A 709 44.17 -11.32 3.81
N LEU A 710 44.92 -11.06 4.89
CA LEU A 710 46.39 -10.96 4.84
C LEU A 710 47.06 -12.27 4.39
N ASP A 711 46.46 -13.41 4.71
CA ASP A 711 46.93 -14.76 4.33
C ASP A 711 46.53 -15.16 2.89
N GLY A 712 45.80 -14.29 2.18
CA GLY A 712 45.32 -14.55 0.82
C GLY A 712 43.96 -15.26 0.73
N SER A 713 43.33 -15.56 1.87
CA SER A 713 41.94 -16.02 1.91
C SER A 713 40.98 -14.95 1.38
N VAL A 714 39.85 -15.36 0.84
CA VAL A 714 38.82 -14.45 0.32
C VAL A 714 37.64 -14.40 1.29
N TYR A 715 37.13 -13.20 1.51
CA TYR A 715 35.87 -12.98 2.22
C TYR A 715 34.75 -12.91 1.18
N VAL A 716 33.74 -13.76 1.34
CA VAL A 716 32.56 -13.75 0.49
C VAL A 716 31.31 -13.68 1.34
N MET A 717 30.38 -12.82 0.96
CA MET A 717 29.03 -12.86 1.49
C MET A 717 28.26 -13.93 0.72
N VAL A 718 27.73 -14.91 1.44
CA VAL A 718 26.85 -15.92 0.88
C VAL A 718 25.45 -15.61 1.38
N GLU A 719 24.60 -15.14 0.48
CA GLU A 719 23.16 -15.09 0.73
C GLU A 719 22.60 -16.47 0.47
N ARG A 720 22.05 -17.15 1.48
CA ARG A 720 21.28 -18.38 1.28
C ARG A 720 19.82 -18.03 1.49
N GLY A 721 19.01 -18.18 0.46
CA GLY A 721 17.59 -17.89 0.56
C GLY A 721 16.75 -18.82 -0.27
N LEU A 722 15.57 -19.14 0.22
CA LEU A 722 14.53 -19.79 -0.56
C LEU A 722 13.60 -18.69 -1.04
N THR A 723 13.64 -18.40 -2.34
CA THR A 723 12.59 -17.66 -3.03
C THR A 723 11.69 -18.68 -3.69
N ASP A 724 10.41 -18.67 -3.32
CA ASP A 724 9.42 -19.55 -3.92
C ASP A 724 8.17 -18.78 -4.30
N ILE A 725 7.50 -19.24 -5.34
CA ILE A 725 6.20 -18.73 -5.74
C ILE A 725 5.12 -19.54 -5.05
N TYR A 726 4.18 -18.84 -4.43
CA TYR A 726 3.00 -19.40 -3.80
C TYR A 726 1.74 -18.88 -4.48
N ALA A 727 0.75 -19.76 -4.62
CA ALA A 727 -0.63 -19.39 -4.94
C ALA A 727 -1.41 -19.21 -3.63
N LEU A 728 -2.04 -18.06 -3.47
CA LEU A 728 -2.89 -17.72 -2.35
C LEU A 728 -4.33 -17.63 -2.85
N ASP A 729 -5.20 -18.49 -2.33
CA ASP A 729 -6.64 -18.39 -2.56
C ASP A 729 -7.22 -17.39 -1.55
N LEU A 730 -7.67 -16.23 -2.02
CA LEU A 730 -8.21 -15.18 -1.17
C LEU A 730 -9.73 -15.30 -1.05
N ASP A 731 -10.27 -14.91 0.10
CA ASP A 731 -11.68 -14.57 0.24
C ASP A 731 -11.79 -13.04 0.21
N LEU A 732 -12.41 -12.53 -0.86
CA LEU A 732 -12.56 -11.11 -1.16
C LEU A 732 -14.07 -10.79 -1.23
N PRO A 733 -14.70 -10.51 -0.07
CA PRO A 733 -16.16 -10.41 0.08
C PRO A 733 -16.80 -9.20 -0.59
#